data_AF-A0A7J3U630-F1
#
_entry.id   AF-A0A7J3U630-F1
#
_cell.length_a   1.000
_cell.length_b   1.000
_cell.length_c   1.000
_cell.angle_alpha   90.00
_cell.angle_beta   90.00
_cell.angle_gamma   90.00
#
_symmetry.space_group_name_H-M   'P 1'
#
loop_
_entity.id
_entity.type
_entity.pdbx_description
1 polymer ?
#
loop_
_entity_poly.entity_id
_entity_poly.type
_entity_poly.pdbx_seq_one_letter_code
_entity_poly.pdbx_strand_id
1 'polypeptide(L)'
;MFKIAGAPMENKEITIQKKEEKKKAAELVEGFDIGKRLSARKKILEELINLNRMEEKTKARGRLMELKSGKELNEIMGDFKELVDLSPPKDENIEVVEIHPIKKPFSYIRVVYDNVKHEYTYEILEPTLSMEEKKIFEFLKETLIKTMNVELTEFSDDEAKEYLRKNVDRILGDYSIALNDASKEKVMYYIIRDFLGYGRIDVLMHDSMIEDISCDAPHVPIYIYHRNYESLKTNISFGSEMELDSFVIQLAQKCGRHISIARPLMDATMPDGSRIQACLAREVSSMGSNFTIRRFREEPLTPSHLVEFNTISAEIAAYFWLAIENGASAVLAGGTASGKTTSLNALCLFIPPQMKVISIEDTREINLPHPNWIASITREGTAESGEGSKVGMFDLLKAALRQRPEYILVGEIRGQEAVVLFQAMATGHTVYSTMHADSIFSVVHRLEGDPINIPRIQLQALNIVAIQAMMRIGRKRVRRIKKIVEIVGIDPTTDDILTNEVFSWNPRKDSFDYYGKGHVLDNVAEQRNWTDKELSEEFDRRKEVIRWMVEKGIKNYVDVGEIIAAYYKNPEAIMKKVMASESYTGEKEYSPLKSSQVLIGKEKESETATSSGDEVEDTAENIEKGDEWEEISLDETNKDKPEGNPPAGRESGIGITKDEHKEGEWEEIPLDDINEEESRESDRETVAGTEEGKEKENSTFKDDKKISEEGRINGAE
;
A
#
# COMPACT_ATOMS: atom_id res chain seq x y z
N MET A 1 15.64 -5.19 72.79
CA MET A 1 16.21 -6.07 73.83
C MET A 1 16.96 -7.17 73.08
N PHE A 2 18.27 -7.41 73.15
CA PHE A 2 19.27 -7.49 74.23
C PHE A 2 20.61 -6.97 73.66
N LYS A 3 21.41 -6.13 74.36
CA LYS A 3 22.41 -6.42 75.43
C LYS A 3 23.43 -7.52 75.04
N ILE A 4 24.75 -7.44 75.27
CA ILE A 4 25.65 -6.47 75.93
C ILE A 4 27.11 -6.88 75.64
N ALA A 5 27.97 -5.87 75.50
CA ALA A 5 29.38 -5.67 75.92
C ALA A 5 30.45 -6.77 75.89
N GLY A 6 31.62 -6.35 75.42
CA GLY A 6 32.94 -6.77 75.89
C GLY A 6 33.98 -5.68 75.57
N ALA A 7 34.59 -5.09 76.60
CA ALA A 7 35.59 -4.02 76.54
C ALA A 7 37.04 -4.57 76.38
N PRO A 8 38.02 -3.73 75.96
CA PRO A 8 39.36 -4.15 75.51
C PRO A 8 40.50 -3.79 76.49
N MET A 9 41.71 -4.33 76.26
CA MET A 9 43.01 -3.59 76.35
C MET A 9 44.23 -4.49 76.06
N GLU A 10 45.02 -4.15 75.04
CA GLU A 10 46.50 -4.11 74.99
C GLU A 10 46.98 -3.80 73.55
N ASN A 11 47.52 -2.60 73.27
CA ASN A 11 47.70 -2.11 71.88
C ASN A 11 48.99 -1.30 71.62
N LYS A 12 50.11 -1.60 72.29
CA LYS A 12 51.37 -0.86 72.08
C LYS A 12 52.53 -1.66 71.47
N GLU A 13 52.55 -3.00 71.55
CA GLU A 13 53.64 -3.80 70.95
C GLU A 13 53.38 -4.19 69.48
N ILE A 14 52.12 -4.29 69.05
CA ILE A 14 51.74 -4.69 67.67
C ILE A 14 52.09 -3.61 66.62
N THR A 15 52.21 -2.34 67.03
CA THR A 15 52.40 -1.21 66.11
C THR A 15 53.84 -1.06 65.61
N ILE A 16 54.83 -1.59 66.34
CA ILE A 16 56.25 -1.48 65.98
C ILE A 16 56.64 -2.59 64.98
N GLN A 17 56.17 -3.84 65.18
CA GLN A 17 56.40 -4.94 64.25
C GLN A 17 55.75 -4.70 62.86
N LYS A 18 54.54 -4.12 62.81
CA LYS A 18 53.85 -3.80 61.55
C LYS A 18 54.57 -2.75 60.69
N LYS A 19 55.45 -1.92 61.28
CA LYS A 19 56.15 -0.85 60.56
C LYS A 19 57.42 -1.34 59.86
N GLU A 20 58.11 -2.34 60.43
CA GLU A 20 59.27 -2.98 59.79
C GLU A 20 58.87 -3.95 58.67
N GLU A 21 57.77 -4.71 58.85
CA GLU A 21 57.24 -5.59 57.79
C GLU A 21 56.77 -4.80 56.56
N LYS A 22 56.15 -3.62 56.76
CA LYS A 22 55.77 -2.73 55.65
C LYS A 22 56.96 -2.20 54.86
N LYS A 23 58.11 -2.00 55.50
CA LYS A 23 59.32 -1.48 54.84
C LYS A 23 60.02 -2.57 54.02
N LYS A 24 60.10 -3.80 54.55
CA LYS A 24 60.58 -4.97 53.80
C LYS A 24 59.66 -5.36 52.63
N ALA A 25 58.34 -5.23 52.79
CA ALA A 25 57.39 -5.47 51.71
C ALA A 25 57.48 -4.41 50.59
N ALA A 26 57.82 -3.16 50.91
CA ALA A 26 57.98 -2.10 49.93
C ALA A 26 59.25 -2.28 49.07
N GLU A 27 60.37 -2.71 49.66
CA GLU A 27 61.63 -2.98 48.94
C GLU A 27 61.53 -4.21 48.00
N LEU A 28 60.67 -5.19 48.32
CA LEU A 28 60.39 -6.35 47.46
C LEU A 28 59.51 -6.02 46.23
N VAL A 29 58.83 -4.87 46.23
CA VAL A 29 57.90 -4.45 45.17
C VAL A 29 58.59 -3.57 44.11
N GLU A 30 59.75 -2.95 44.39
CA GLU A 30 60.48 -2.12 43.43
C GLU A 30 61.21 -2.90 42.32
N GLY A 31 61.34 -4.23 42.44
CA GLY A 31 62.04 -5.07 41.45
C GLY A 31 61.13 -5.81 40.44
N PHE A 32 59.81 -5.74 40.58
CA PHE A 32 58.86 -6.47 39.73
C PHE A 32 57.91 -5.49 39.04
N ASP A 33 58.23 -5.11 37.80
CA ASP A 33 57.36 -4.28 36.95
C ASP A 33 56.15 -5.09 36.46
N ILE A 34 55.22 -5.33 37.38
CA ILE A 34 53.93 -6.00 37.19
C ILE A 34 53.06 -5.20 36.21
N GLY A 35 53.24 -3.88 36.14
CA GLY A 35 52.53 -2.98 35.24
C GLY A 35 52.83 -3.24 33.76
N LYS A 36 54.11 -3.38 33.37
CA LYS A 36 54.48 -3.70 31.99
C LYS A 36 54.03 -5.10 31.56
N ARG A 37 54.10 -6.11 32.44
CA ARG A 37 53.62 -7.47 32.13
C ARG A 37 52.10 -7.54 32.05
N LEU A 38 51.36 -6.83 32.88
CA LEU A 38 49.89 -6.76 32.79
C LEU A 38 49.44 -5.99 31.54
N SER A 39 50.12 -4.90 31.18
CA SER A 39 49.86 -4.16 29.95
C SER A 39 50.13 -5.02 28.70
N ALA A 40 51.27 -5.72 28.65
CA ALA A 40 51.60 -6.64 27.56
C ALA A 40 50.61 -7.83 27.49
N ARG A 41 50.22 -8.40 28.64
CA ARG A 41 49.25 -9.50 28.71
C ARG A 41 47.84 -9.04 28.31
N LYS A 42 47.44 -7.81 28.67
CA LYS A 42 46.16 -7.22 28.25
C LYS A 42 46.14 -6.92 26.75
N LYS A 43 47.26 -6.45 26.19
CA LYS A 43 47.41 -6.18 24.76
C LYS A 43 47.42 -7.46 23.93
N ILE A 44 48.10 -8.51 24.40
CA ILE A 44 48.06 -9.86 23.81
C ILE A 44 46.66 -10.49 23.94
N LEU A 45 45.96 -10.26 25.06
CA LEU A 45 44.59 -10.73 25.24
C LEU A 45 43.62 -9.98 24.31
N GLU A 46 43.78 -8.67 24.13
CA GLU A 46 43.00 -7.87 23.15
C GLU A 46 43.32 -8.27 21.70
N GLU A 47 44.58 -8.55 21.37
CA GLU A 47 44.97 -9.09 20.06
C GLU A 47 44.45 -10.51 19.86
N LEU A 48 44.47 -11.38 20.87
CA LEU A 48 43.88 -12.73 20.81
C LEU A 48 42.35 -12.69 20.71
N ILE A 49 41.69 -11.76 21.40
CA ILE A 49 40.25 -11.52 21.28
C ILE A 49 39.91 -10.98 19.89
N ASN A 50 40.75 -10.10 19.32
CA ASN A 50 40.58 -9.60 17.96
C ASN A 50 40.91 -10.64 16.89
N LEU A 51 41.91 -11.51 17.10
CA LEU A 51 42.25 -12.64 16.24
C LEU A 51 41.15 -13.71 16.29
N ASN A 52 40.60 -14.00 17.46
CA ASN A 52 39.49 -14.94 17.62
C ASN A 52 38.19 -14.35 17.03
N ARG A 53 37.96 -13.03 17.16
CA ARG A 53 36.86 -12.32 16.46
C ARG A 53 37.06 -12.23 14.96
N MET A 54 38.30 -12.20 14.46
CA MET A 54 38.60 -12.25 13.02
C MET A 54 38.51 -13.66 12.47
N GLU A 55 38.99 -14.69 13.17
CA GLU A 55 38.76 -16.10 12.79
C GLU A 55 37.28 -16.47 12.87
N GLU A 56 36.55 -16.02 13.90
CA GLU A 56 35.10 -16.17 13.99
C GLU A 56 34.39 -15.32 12.94
N LYS A 57 34.82 -14.10 12.61
CA LYS A 57 34.26 -13.34 11.48
C LYS A 57 34.56 -13.99 10.14
N THR A 58 35.71 -14.63 9.96
CA THR A 58 36.09 -15.26 8.68
C THR A 58 35.41 -16.63 8.53
N LYS A 59 35.25 -17.38 9.63
CA LYS A 59 34.40 -18.58 9.70
C LYS A 59 32.92 -18.24 9.62
N ALA A 60 32.47 -17.14 10.22
CA ALA A 60 31.09 -16.66 10.10
C ALA A 60 30.83 -16.09 8.71
N ARG A 61 31.81 -15.45 8.06
CA ARG A 61 31.70 -14.97 6.67
C ARG A 61 31.83 -16.12 5.66
N GLY A 62 32.57 -17.17 5.99
CA GLY A 62 32.60 -18.45 5.29
C GLY A 62 31.26 -19.19 5.40
N ARG A 63 30.73 -19.34 6.63
CA ARG A 63 29.37 -19.86 6.89
C ARG A 63 28.29 -18.98 6.28
N LEU A 64 28.45 -17.67 6.26
CA LEU A 64 27.52 -16.73 5.62
C LEU A 64 27.63 -16.82 4.09
N MET A 65 28.79 -17.15 3.53
CA MET A 65 28.96 -17.48 2.11
C MET A 65 28.37 -18.85 1.78
N GLU A 66 28.46 -19.84 2.68
CA GLU A 66 27.79 -21.15 2.54
C GLU A 66 26.27 -21.02 2.67
N LEU A 67 25.76 -20.24 3.64
CA LEU A 67 24.36 -19.86 3.83
C LEU A 67 23.81 -19.04 2.65
N LYS A 68 24.58 -18.08 2.12
CA LYS A 68 24.22 -17.32 0.91
C LYS A 68 24.31 -18.14 -0.38
N SER A 69 25.10 -19.23 -0.40
CA SER A 69 25.20 -20.11 -1.57
C SER A 69 24.04 -21.09 -1.71
N GLY A 70 23.12 -21.14 -0.72
CA GLY A 70 21.98 -22.06 -0.72
C GLY A 70 22.38 -23.54 -0.66
N LYS A 71 23.68 -23.87 -0.49
CA LYS A 71 24.18 -25.24 -0.60
C LYS A 71 23.86 -26.11 0.61
N GLU A 72 24.01 -25.61 1.85
CA GLU A 72 23.67 -26.44 3.03
C GLU A 72 22.16 -26.57 3.24
N LEU A 73 21.35 -25.55 2.96
CA LEU A 73 19.88 -25.66 3.11
C LEU A 73 19.32 -26.66 2.10
N ASN A 74 19.79 -26.65 0.84
CA ASN A 74 19.38 -27.61 -0.17
C ASN A 74 19.99 -29.01 0.04
N GLU A 75 21.16 -29.14 0.69
CA GLU A 75 21.75 -30.44 1.04
C GLU A 75 21.10 -31.07 2.29
N ILE A 76 20.63 -30.28 3.27
CA ILE A 76 19.85 -30.76 4.42
C ILE A 76 18.39 -31.03 4.02
N MET A 77 17.83 -30.19 3.13
CA MET A 77 16.45 -30.31 2.65
C MET A 77 16.30 -31.20 1.40
N GLY A 78 17.40 -31.78 0.90
CA GLY A 78 17.42 -32.61 -0.30
C GLY A 78 16.48 -33.81 -0.27
N ASP A 79 15.99 -34.19 0.92
CA ASP A 79 15.09 -35.33 1.14
C ASP A 79 13.69 -34.97 1.65
N PHE A 80 13.35 -33.69 1.90
CA PHE A 80 11.99 -33.33 2.30
C PHE A 80 11.10 -33.07 1.09
N LYS A 81 10.48 -34.16 0.61
CA LYS A 81 9.18 -34.15 -0.08
C LYS A 81 8.26 -33.18 0.68
N GLU A 82 7.53 -32.33 -0.04
CA GLU A 82 6.67 -31.25 0.49
C GLU A 82 6.07 -31.58 1.88
N LEU A 83 6.22 -30.68 2.87
CA LEU A 83 5.74 -30.92 4.24
C LEU A 83 4.21 -30.77 4.39
N VAL A 84 3.54 -30.57 3.26
CA VAL A 84 2.11 -30.33 3.10
C VAL A 84 1.55 -31.43 2.22
N ASP A 85 0.34 -31.89 2.52
CA ASP A 85 -0.36 -32.82 1.65
C ASP A 85 -0.97 -32.07 0.45
N LEU A 86 -0.34 -32.19 -0.72
CA LEU A 86 -0.84 -31.63 -1.98
C LEU A 86 -1.73 -32.61 -2.76
N SER A 87 -2.13 -33.74 -2.15
CA SER A 87 -3.02 -34.69 -2.80
C SER A 87 -4.33 -33.99 -3.19
N PRO A 88 -4.89 -34.27 -4.39
CA PRO A 88 -6.13 -33.68 -4.83
C PRO A 88 -7.27 -34.03 -3.86
N PRO A 89 -8.33 -33.20 -3.80
CA PRO A 89 -9.53 -33.51 -3.04
C PRO A 89 -10.07 -34.90 -3.39
N LYS A 90 -10.57 -35.64 -2.40
CA LYS A 90 -11.10 -37.00 -2.59
C LYS A 90 -12.46 -37.03 -3.29
N ASP A 91 -13.16 -35.90 -3.33
CA ASP A 91 -14.47 -35.78 -3.95
C ASP A 91 -14.30 -35.56 -5.46
N GLU A 92 -14.85 -36.48 -6.26
CA GLU A 92 -14.77 -36.44 -7.73
C GLU A 92 -15.48 -35.21 -8.32
N ASN A 93 -16.38 -34.57 -7.56
CA ASN A 93 -17.06 -33.35 -8.00
C ASN A 93 -16.22 -32.09 -7.80
N ILE A 94 -15.09 -32.17 -7.09
CA ILE A 94 -14.22 -31.03 -6.81
C ILE A 94 -13.04 -31.05 -7.78
N GLU A 95 -12.98 -30.05 -8.65
CA GLU A 95 -11.88 -29.88 -9.60
C GLU A 95 -10.83 -28.93 -9.03
N VAL A 96 -9.54 -29.27 -9.17
CA VAL A 96 -8.45 -28.37 -8.82
C VAL A 96 -8.16 -27.45 -10.00
N VAL A 97 -8.43 -26.15 -9.80
CA VAL A 97 -8.28 -25.13 -10.84
C VAL A 97 -6.85 -24.58 -10.84
N GLU A 98 -6.33 -24.31 -9.65
CA GLU A 98 -5.02 -23.67 -9.47
C GLU A 98 -4.36 -24.17 -8.20
N ILE A 99 -3.04 -24.36 -8.25
CA ILE A 99 -2.22 -24.61 -7.06
C ILE A 99 -0.90 -23.85 -7.22
N HIS A 100 -0.52 -23.07 -6.21
CA HIS A 100 0.78 -22.40 -6.22
C HIS A 100 1.36 -22.27 -4.80
N PRO A 101 2.70 -22.25 -4.68
CA PRO A 101 3.38 -22.12 -3.40
C PRO A 101 3.33 -20.68 -2.89
N ILE A 102 3.14 -20.51 -1.58
CA ILE A 102 3.36 -19.22 -0.89
C ILE A 102 4.74 -19.23 -0.23
N LYS A 103 5.01 -20.25 0.59
CA LYS A 103 6.32 -20.43 1.24
C LYS A 103 6.73 -21.88 1.19
N LYS A 104 7.55 -22.25 0.20
CA LYS A 104 8.06 -23.63 0.10
C LYS A 104 8.95 -23.99 1.30
N PRO A 105 8.87 -25.23 1.82
CA PRO A 105 7.93 -26.31 1.52
C PRO A 105 6.68 -26.34 2.43
N PHE A 106 6.36 -25.23 3.12
CA PHE A 106 5.44 -25.18 4.25
C PHE A 106 4.02 -24.74 3.91
N SER A 107 3.83 -23.83 2.96
CA SER A 107 2.49 -23.31 2.64
C SER A 107 2.24 -23.20 1.15
N TYR A 108 1.07 -23.68 0.77
CA TYR A 108 0.54 -23.65 -0.58
C TYR A 108 -0.91 -23.17 -0.53
N ILE A 109 -1.38 -22.64 -1.64
CA ILE A 109 -2.79 -22.33 -1.82
C ILE A 109 -3.32 -23.19 -2.95
N ARG A 110 -4.59 -23.54 -2.86
CA ARG A 110 -5.30 -24.30 -3.87
C ARG A 110 -6.67 -23.67 -4.11
N VAL A 111 -6.95 -23.29 -5.35
CA VAL A 111 -8.31 -22.90 -5.76
C VAL A 111 -8.98 -24.12 -6.36
N VAL A 112 -10.14 -24.48 -5.80
CA VAL A 112 -10.94 -25.60 -6.30
C VAL A 112 -12.31 -25.10 -6.75
N TYR A 113 -12.93 -25.84 -7.67
CA TYR A 113 -14.27 -25.60 -8.17
C TYR A 113 -15.18 -26.79 -7.83
N ASP A 114 -16.27 -26.51 -7.11
CA ASP A 114 -17.31 -27.50 -6.78
C ASP A 114 -18.30 -27.56 -7.94
N ASN A 115 -18.30 -28.67 -8.70
CA ASN A 115 -19.17 -28.85 -9.86
C ASN A 115 -20.66 -28.99 -9.53
N VAL A 116 -21.01 -29.28 -8.26
CA VAL A 116 -22.41 -29.40 -7.81
C VAL A 116 -22.94 -28.04 -7.37
N LYS A 117 -22.15 -27.27 -6.62
CA LYS A 117 -22.54 -25.94 -6.13
C LYS A 117 -22.25 -24.83 -7.14
N HIS A 118 -21.44 -25.11 -8.15
CA HIS A 118 -20.91 -24.14 -9.11
C HIS A 118 -20.16 -22.98 -8.44
N GLU A 119 -19.41 -23.27 -7.37
CA GLU A 119 -18.70 -22.30 -6.55
C GLU A 119 -17.20 -22.60 -6.53
N TYR A 120 -16.40 -21.52 -6.55
CA TYR A 120 -14.96 -21.61 -6.29
C TYR A 120 -14.70 -21.51 -4.78
N THR A 121 -13.71 -22.24 -4.28
CA THR A 121 -13.24 -22.12 -2.89
C THR A 121 -11.73 -22.00 -2.82
N TYR A 122 -11.27 -21.26 -1.83
CA TYR A 122 -9.86 -20.96 -1.63
C TYR A 122 -9.30 -21.76 -0.44
N GLU A 123 -8.48 -22.76 -0.70
CA GLU A 123 -7.94 -23.64 0.33
C GLU A 123 -6.50 -23.27 0.66
N ILE A 124 -6.25 -22.94 1.92
CA ILE A 124 -4.91 -22.82 2.48
C ILE A 124 -4.44 -24.21 2.90
N LEU A 125 -3.26 -24.60 2.42
CA LEU A 125 -2.60 -25.85 2.74
C LEU A 125 -1.34 -25.55 3.57
N GLU A 126 -1.38 -25.87 4.86
CA GLU A 126 -0.28 -25.76 5.82
C GLU A 126 0.12 -27.16 6.33
N PRO A 127 1.28 -27.31 7.01
CA PRO A 127 1.73 -28.62 7.47
C PRO A 127 0.82 -29.15 8.56
N THR A 128 0.17 -30.30 8.36
CA THR A 128 -0.71 -30.87 9.38
C THR A 128 0.09 -31.37 10.59
N LEU A 129 -0.28 -30.90 11.78
CA LEU A 129 0.24 -31.39 13.06
C LEU A 129 -0.58 -32.58 13.56
N SER A 130 0.10 -33.66 13.93
CA SER A 130 -0.46 -34.75 14.73
C SER A 130 -0.91 -34.25 16.11
N MET A 131 -1.71 -35.05 16.83
CA MET A 131 -2.16 -34.68 18.18
C MET A 131 -0.99 -34.47 19.16
N GLU A 132 0.11 -35.21 19.00
CA GLU A 132 1.31 -35.06 19.83
C GLU A 132 2.06 -33.77 19.48
N GLU A 133 2.31 -33.52 18.19
CA GLU A 133 2.95 -32.28 17.73
C GLU A 133 2.15 -31.04 18.12
N LYS A 134 0.82 -31.11 18.06
CA LYS A 134 -0.06 -30.00 18.49
C LYS A 134 0.09 -29.71 19.98
N LYS A 135 0.14 -30.73 20.84
CA LYS A 135 0.36 -30.55 22.29
C LYS A 135 1.73 -29.94 22.58
N ILE A 136 2.76 -30.39 21.85
CA ILE A 136 4.13 -29.85 21.99
C ILE A 136 4.17 -28.39 21.54
N PHE A 137 3.53 -28.07 20.42
CA PHE A 137 3.41 -26.70 19.92
C PHE A 137 2.74 -25.77 20.95
N GLU A 138 1.59 -26.15 21.52
CA GLU A 138 0.92 -25.34 22.55
C GLU A 138 1.79 -25.17 23.80
N PHE A 139 2.44 -26.23 24.25
CA PHE A 139 3.38 -26.18 25.39
C PHE A 139 4.55 -25.21 25.12
N LEU A 140 5.16 -25.29 23.94
CA LEU A 140 6.25 -24.41 23.53
C LEU A 140 5.77 -22.96 23.45
N LYS A 141 4.61 -22.71 22.83
CA LYS A 141 4.00 -21.38 22.70
C LYS A 141 3.74 -20.74 24.06
N GLU A 142 3.10 -21.46 24.99
CA GLU A 142 2.86 -20.97 26.35
C GLU A 142 4.16 -20.69 27.11
N THR A 143 5.15 -21.58 26.97
CA THR A 143 6.44 -21.44 27.67
C THR A 143 7.21 -20.24 27.12
N LEU A 144 7.22 -20.03 25.81
CA LEU A 144 7.84 -18.87 25.19
C LEU A 144 7.18 -17.57 25.65
N ILE A 145 5.84 -17.49 25.65
CA ILE A 145 5.10 -16.30 26.15
C ILE A 145 5.49 -15.97 27.60
N LYS A 146 5.69 -16.98 28.45
CA LYS A 146 6.06 -16.79 29.87
C LYS A 146 7.54 -16.47 30.11
N THR A 147 8.43 -16.84 29.18
CA THR A 147 9.89 -16.76 29.38
C THR A 147 10.57 -15.69 28.54
N MET A 148 9.96 -15.23 27.46
CA MET A 148 10.51 -14.19 26.61
C MET A 148 10.35 -12.81 27.27
N ASN A 149 11.49 -12.17 27.54
CA ASN A 149 11.58 -10.82 28.09
C ASN A 149 12.07 -9.79 27.06
N VAL A 150 12.14 -10.17 25.78
CA VAL A 150 12.64 -9.30 24.72
C VAL A 150 11.53 -9.03 23.72
N GLU A 151 11.41 -7.77 23.31
CA GLU A 151 10.53 -7.39 22.21
C GLU A 151 11.15 -7.85 20.88
N LEU A 152 10.50 -8.80 20.22
CA LEU A 152 11.00 -9.37 18.96
C LEU A 152 11.09 -8.32 17.84
N THR A 153 10.37 -7.20 17.97
CA THR A 153 10.37 -6.07 17.04
C THR A 153 11.69 -5.31 16.99
N GLU A 154 12.59 -5.47 17.95
CA GLU A 154 13.92 -4.84 17.95
C GLU A 154 14.94 -5.59 17.08
N PHE A 155 14.63 -6.82 16.65
CA PHE A 155 15.51 -7.63 15.84
C PHE A 155 15.18 -7.50 14.35
N SER A 156 16.18 -7.77 13.50
CA SER A 156 15.87 -8.12 12.11
C SER A 156 15.08 -9.44 12.04
N ASP A 157 14.31 -9.63 10.98
CA ASP A 157 13.52 -10.84 10.75
C ASP A 157 14.32 -12.15 10.91
N ASP A 158 15.55 -12.15 10.41
CA ASP A 158 16.41 -13.33 10.46
C ASP A 158 16.98 -13.57 11.87
N GLU A 159 17.35 -12.50 12.58
CA GLU A 159 17.78 -12.59 13.98
C GLU A 159 16.64 -13.05 14.90
N ALA A 160 15.42 -12.56 14.67
CA ALA A 160 14.23 -12.96 15.42
C ALA A 160 13.92 -14.46 15.23
N LYS A 161 13.99 -14.95 13.97
CA LYS A 161 13.82 -16.39 13.67
C LYS A 161 14.89 -17.23 14.35
N GLU A 162 16.15 -16.81 14.29
CA GLU A 162 17.24 -17.54 14.94
C GLU A 162 17.09 -17.55 16.47
N TYR A 163 16.67 -16.42 17.06
CA TYR A 163 16.38 -16.31 18.49
C TYR A 163 15.27 -17.27 18.92
N LEU A 164 14.14 -17.29 18.21
CA LEU A 164 13.04 -18.22 18.49
C LEU A 164 13.51 -19.68 18.40
N ARG A 165 14.26 -20.02 17.35
CA ARG A 165 14.79 -21.38 17.15
C ARG A 165 15.70 -21.82 18.30
N LYS A 166 16.61 -20.96 18.75
CA LYS A 166 17.49 -21.24 19.91
C LYS A 166 16.70 -21.45 21.20
N ASN A 167 15.65 -20.65 21.43
CA ASN A 167 14.83 -20.80 22.64
C ASN A 167 13.98 -22.07 22.59
N VAL A 168 13.42 -22.43 21.43
CA VAL A 168 12.72 -23.71 21.24
C VAL A 168 13.67 -24.87 21.49
N ASP A 169 14.88 -24.83 20.93
CA ASP A 169 15.89 -25.88 21.14
C ASP A 169 16.27 -26.05 22.61
N ARG A 170 16.39 -24.93 23.34
CA ARG A 170 16.63 -24.95 24.78
C ARG A 170 15.45 -25.59 25.54
N ILE A 171 14.22 -25.17 25.26
CA ILE A 171 13.03 -25.71 25.94
C ILE A 171 12.88 -27.22 25.65
N LEU A 172 13.07 -27.64 24.40
CA LEU A 172 13.04 -29.06 24.04
C LEU A 172 14.12 -29.86 24.79
N GLY A 173 15.33 -29.31 24.92
CA GLY A 173 16.42 -29.90 25.69
C GLY A 173 16.14 -29.99 27.20
N ASP A 174 15.69 -28.90 27.81
CA ASP A 174 15.41 -28.79 29.25
C ASP A 174 14.31 -29.77 29.70
N TYR A 175 13.29 -29.96 28.86
CA TYR A 175 12.18 -30.88 29.13
C TYR A 175 12.37 -32.28 28.52
N SER A 176 13.53 -32.56 27.91
CA SER A 176 13.86 -33.84 27.28
C SER A 176 12.82 -34.31 26.26
N ILE A 177 12.24 -33.38 25.50
CA ILE A 177 11.25 -33.66 24.45
C ILE A 177 12.01 -33.96 23.16
N ALA A 178 11.86 -35.18 22.66
CA ALA A 178 12.45 -35.59 21.38
C ALA A 178 11.46 -35.37 20.23
N LEU A 179 11.88 -34.61 19.22
CA LEU A 179 11.19 -34.47 17.94
C LEU A 179 12.13 -34.92 16.83
N ASN A 180 11.59 -35.58 15.80
CA ASN A 180 12.34 -35.76 14.55
C ASN A 180 12.45 -34.41 13.81
N ASP A 181 13.38 -34.33 12.86
CA ASP A 181 13.65 -33.07 12.14
C ASP A 181 12.41 -32.52 11.41
N ALA A 182 11.61 -33.38 10.77
CA ALA A 182 10.39 -32.97 10.07
C ALA A 182 9.36 -32.35 11.02
N SER A 183 9.07 -33.03 12.13
CA SER A 183 8.15 -32.58 13.17
C SER A 183 8.63 -31.29 13.81
N LYS A 184 9.95 -31.16 14.04
CA LYS A 184 10.55 -29.93 14.53
C LYS A 184 10.35 -28.76 13.55
N GLU A 185 10.61 -28.96 12.26
CA GLU A 185 10.38 -27.90 11.26
C GLU A 185 8.90 -27.52 11.13
N LYS A 186 7.98 -28.49 11.22
CA LYS A 186 6.53 -28.21 11.26
C LYS A 186 6.15 -27.34 12.46
N VAL A 187 6.60 -27.71 13.65
CA VAL A 187 6.33 -26.93 14.87
C VAL A 187 6.97 -25.54 14.79
N MET A 188 8.20 -25.45 14.29
CA MET A 188 8.91 -24.18 14.07
C MET A 188 8.18 -23.28 13.08
N TYR A 189 7.59 -23.82 12.02
CA TYR A 189 6.75 -23.06 11.10
C TYR A 189 5.62 -22.35 11.85
N TYR A 190 4.85 -23.07 12.68
CA TYR A 190 3.76 -22.48 13.45
C TYR A 190 4.24 -21.47 14.50
N ILE A 191 5.38 -21.71 15.15
CA ILE A 191 5.97 -20.74 16.09
C ILE A 191 6.35 -19.44 15.36
N ILE A 192 7.04 -19.53 14.23
CA ILE A 192 7.41 -18.34 13.44
C ILE A 192 6.16 -17.61 12.95
N ARG A 193 5.17 -18.36 12.44
CA ARG A 193 3.91 -17.83 11.93
C ARG A 193 3.10 -17.08 12.99
N ASP A 194 3.04 -17.61 14.21
CA ASP A 194 2.23 -17.03 15.29
C ASP A 194 2.94 -15.87 16.01
N PHE A 195 4.26 -15.91 16.18
CA PHE A 195 5.01 -14.86 16.87
C PHE A 195 5.41 -13.71 15.94
N LEU A 196 6.01 -14.03 14.79
CA LEU A 196 6.49 -13.03 13.83
C LEU A 196 5.42 -12.67 12.80
N GLY A 197 4.73 -13.69 12.26
CA GLY A 197 3.69 -13.54 11.25
C GLY A 197 2.35 -13.03 11.77
N TYR A 198 1.28 -13.30 10.99
CA TYR A 198 -0.10 -12.89 11.28
C TYR A 198 -0.98 -14.06 11.78
N GLY A 199 -0.36 -15.14 12.29
CA GLY A 199 -1.08 -16.28 12.82
C GLY A 199 -1.91 -17.00 11.76
N ARG A 200 -3.21 -17.20 12.01
CA ARG A 200 -4.08 -17.98 11.11
C ARG A 200 -4.19 -17.37 9.70
N ILE A 201 -4.12 -16.04 9.57
CA ILE A 201 -4.25 -15.37 8.26
C ILE A 201 -2.89 -15.16 7.57
N ASP A 202 -1.79 -15.66 8.12
CA ASP A 202 -0.43 -15.41 7.63
C ASP A 202 -0.24 -15.76 6.15
N VAL A 203 -0.73 -16.94 5.74
CA VAL A 203 -0.65 -17.35 4.34
C VAL A 203 -1.44 -16.42 3.42
N LEU A 204 -2.61 -15.93 3.86
CA LEU A 204 -3.41 -14.96 3.11
C LEU A 204 -2.69 -13.60 3.01
N MET A 205 -2.01 -13.19 4.08
CA MET A 205 -1.19 -11.97 4.14
C MET A 205 0.12 -12.07 3.33
N HIS A 206 0.47 -13.25 2.82
CA HIS A 206 1.63 -13.43 1.95
C HIS A 206 1.26 -13.71 0.49
N ASP A 207 -0.02 -13.95 0.19
CA ASP A 207 -0.46 -14.06 -1.19
C ASP A 207 -0.66 -12.66 -1.81
N SER A 208 0.03 -12.43 -2.93
CA SER A 208 -0.04 -11.20 -3.73
C SER A 208 -1.32 -11.11 -4.56
N MET A 209 -2.07 -12.21 -4.72
CA MET A 209 -3.31 -12.28 -5.50
C MET A 209 -4.56 -11.89 -4.71
N ILE A 210 -4.43 -11.70 -3.40
CA ILE A 210 -5.51 -11.27 -2.49
C ILE A 210 -5.50 -9.75 -2.37
N GLU A 211 -6.66 -9.12 -2.58
CA GLU A 211 -6.88 -7.68 -2.37
C GLU A 211 -7.49 -7.40 -0.99
N ASP A 212 -8.48 -8.20 -0.57
CA ASP A 212 -9.18 -8.02 0.70
C ASP A 212 -9.30 -9.34 1.47
N ILE A 213 -9.32 -9.28 2.80
CA ILE A 213 -9.57 -10.39 3.72
C ILE A 213 -10.65 -9.94 4.71
N SER A 214 -11.74 -10.69 4.84
CA SER A 214 -12.85 -10.39 5.75
C SER A 214 -13.14 -11.58 6.67
N CYS A 215 -13.14 -11.33 7.97
CA CYS A 215 -13.59 -12.26 8.99
C CYS A 215 -14.82 -11.65 9.68
N ASP A 216 -16.01 -12.14 9.32
CA ASP A 216 -17.26 -11.47 9.69
C ASP A 216 -17.77 -11.86 11.07
N ALA A 217 -17.48 -13.08 11.54
CA ALA A 217 -17.89 -13.59 12.86
C ALA A 217 -17.15 -14.88 13.24
N PRO A 218 -17.19 -15.31 14.52
CA PRO A 218 -16.79 -16.65 14.92
C PRO A 218 -17.61 -17.72 14.19
N HIS A 219 -16.98 -18.87 13.92
CA HIS A 219 -17.54 -20.00 13.16
C HIS A 219 -17.89 -19.70 11.69
N VAL A 220 -17.81 -18.46 11.25
CA VAL A 220 -17.95 -18.08 9.84
C VAL A 220 -16.58 -18.21 9.18
N PRO A 221 -16.49 -18.86 7.99
CA PRO A 221 -15.24 -18.89 7.24
C PRO A 221 -14.79 -17.48 6.87
N ILE A 222 -13.48 -17.26 6.84
CA ILE A 222 -12.90 -16.03 6.30
C ILE A 222 -13.19 -15.99 4.81
N TYR A 223 -13.65 -14.84 4.33
CA TYR A 223 -13.80 -14.53 2.91
C TYR A 223 -12.61 -13.70 2.45
N ILE A 224 -12.24 -13.87 1.18
CA ILE A 224 -11.22 -13.06 0.54
C ILE A 224 -11.76 -12.48 -0.76
N TYR A 225 -11.14 -11.40 -1.22
CA TYR A 225 -11.30 -10.92 -2.59
C TYR A 225 -10.05 -11.27 -3.39
N HIS A 226 -10.14 -12.28 -4.25
CA HIS A 226 -9.07 -12.74 -5.12
C HIS A 226 -9.13 -12.05 -6.48
N ARG A 227 -8.00 -11.59 -7.01
CA ARG A 227 -7.93 -10.82 -8.28
C ARG A 227 -8.59 -11.50 -9.48
N ASN A 228 -8.47 -12.83 -9.57
CA ASN A 228 -8.99 -13.60 -10.70
C ASN A 228 -10.38 -14.20 -10.46
N TYR A 229 -10.72 -14.51 -9.20
CA TYR A 229 -11.89 -15.32 -8.86
C TYR A 229 -12.93 -14.54 -8.03
N GLU A 230 -12.67 -13.25 -7.74
CA GLU A 230 -13.52 -12.38 -6.95
C GLU A 230 -13.68 -12.89 -5.50
N SER A 231 -14.88 -12.83 -4.94
CA SER A 231 -15.12 -13.25 -3.56
C SER A 231 -15.05 -14.77 -3.44
N LEU A 232 -14.14 -15.27 -2.60
CA LEU A 232 -13.98 -16.69 -2.31
C LEU A 232 -14.09 -16.94 -0.81
N LYS A 233 -14.77 -18.03 -0.45
CA LYS A 233 -14.73 -18.58 0.90
C LYS A 233 -13.44 -19.39 1.11
N THR A 234 -12.84 -19.24 2.28
CA THR A 234 -11.64 -20.00 2.66
C THR A 234 -11.96 -21.20 3.55
N ASN A 235 -10.97 -22.08 3.78
CA ASN A 235 -11.04 -23.13 4.80
C ASN A 235 -10.63 -22.67 6.22
N ILE A 236 -10.43 -21.37 6.44
CA ILE A 236 -10.06 -20.80 7.74
C ILE A 236 -11.29 -20.25 8.44
N SER A 237 -11.46 -20.60 9.71
CA SER A 237 -12.49 -20.03 10.59
C SER A 237 -11.98 -20.01 12.03
N PHE A 238 -12.53 -19.12 12.85
CA PHE A 238 -12.30 -19.11 14.29
C PHE A 238 -13.33 -19.99 14.99
N GLY A 239 -12.87 -20.82 15.93
CA GLY A 239 -13.70 -21.84 16.57
C GLY A 239 -14.48 -21.35 17.78
N SER A 240 -14.25 -20.11 18.24
CA SER A 240 -15.00 -19.51 19.34
C SER A 240 -14.87 -17.99 19.35
N GLU A 241 -15.76 -17.30 20.06
CA GLU A 241 -15.67 -15.86 20.32
C GLU A 241 -14.36 -15.47 20.99
N MET A 242 -13.99 -16.17 22.06
CA MET A 242 -12.77 -15.87 22.82
C MET A 242 -11.51 -15.96 21.96
N GLU A 243 -11.47 -16.90 21.03
CA GLU A 243 -10.36 -17.04 20.09
C GLU A 243 -10.27 -15.84 19.14
N LEU A 244 -11.41 -15.43 18.55
CA LEU A 244 -11.44 -14.30 17.64
C LEU A 244 -11.17 -12.96 18.36
N ASP A 245 -11.71 -12.78 19.56
CA ASP A 245 -11.46 -11.60 20.41
C ASP A 245 -9.97 -11.46 20.72
N SER A 246 -9.33 -12.56 21.16
CA SER A 246 -7.89 -12.58 21.42
C SER A 246 -7.09 -12.27 20.15
N PHE A 247 -7.53 -12.75 18.99
CA PHE A 247 -6.86 -12.50 17.72
C PHE A 247 -6.99 -11.03 17.28
N VAL A 248 -8.17 -10.43 17.40
CA VAL A 248 -8.40 -9.01 17.11
C VAL A 248 -7.55 -8.11 18.02
N ILE A 249 -7.45 -8.44 19.31
CA ILE A 249 -6.59 -7.72 20.26
C ILE A 249 -5.11 -7.82 19.84
N GLN A 250 -4.65 -9.00 19.44
CA GLN A 250 -3.27 -9.19 18.96
C GLN A 250 -2.98 -8.41 17.68
N LEU A 251 -3.93 -8.38 16.74
CA LEU A 251 -3.81 -7.56 15.52
C LEU A 251 -3.74 -6.07 15.85
N ALA A 252 -4.58 -5.60 16.78
CA ALA A 252 -4.54 -4.20 17.24
C ALA A 252 -3.17 -3.84 17.82
N GLN A 253 -2.62 -4.69 18.69
CA GLN A 253 -1.28 -4.50 19.28
C GLN A 253 -0.19 -4.49 18.21
N LYS A 254 -0.23 -5.40 17.22
CA LYS A 254 0.70 -5.38 16.08
C LYS A 254 0.62 -4.10 15.26
N CYS A 255 -0.54 -3.45 15.21
CA CYS A 255 -0.73 -2.15 14.55
C CYS A 255 -0.34 -0.95 15.44
N GLY A 256 0.18 -1.18 16.66
CA GLY A 256 0.49 -0.12 17.62
C GLY A 256 -0.75 0.60 18.15
N ARG A 257 -1.91 -0.07 18.14
CA ARG A 257 -3.19 0.45 18.60
C ARG A 257 -3.76 -0.38 19.75
N HIS A 258 -4.72 0.22 20.47
CA HIS A 258 -5.43 -0.44 21.54
C HIS A 258 -6.92 -0.51 21.21
N ILE A 259 -7.51 -1.69 21.38
CA ILE A 259 -8.94 -1.94 21.23
C ILE A 259 -9.46 -2.51 22.56
N SER A 260 -10.68 -2.12 22.96
CA SER A 260 -11.27 -2.55 24.23
C SER A 260 -12.79 -2.54 24.13
N ILE A 261 -13.49 -3.12 25.10
CA ILE A 261 -14.96 -3.10 25.13
C ILE A 261 -15.49 -1.66 25.16
N ALA A 262 -14.80 -0.75 25.86
CA ALA A 262 -15.16 0.67 25.92
C ALA A 262 -14.87 1.44 24.61
N ARG A 263 -13.94 0.94 23.78
CA ARG A 263 -13.59 1.48 22.46
C ARG A 263 -13.47 0.31 21.47
N PRO A 264 -14.61 -0.23 21.02
CA PRO A 264 -14.64 -1.50 20.31
C PRO A 264 -14.32 -1.37 18.82
N LEU A 265 -14.22 -0.15 18.27
CA LEU A 265 -13.89 0.09 16.88
C LEU A 265 -12.44 0.53 16.73
N MET A 266 -11.76 0.00 15.72
CA MET A 266 -10.39 0.37 15.38
C MET A 266 -10.22 0.45 13.87
N ASP A 267 -9.67 1.58 13.42
CA ASP A 267 -9.07 1.75 12.09
C ASP A 267 -7.56 1.95 12.25
N ALA A 268 -6.76 1.18 11.52
CA ALA A 268 -5.30 1.26 11.61
C ALA A 268 -4.60 0.87 10.30
N THR A 269 -3.31 1.23 10.24
CA THR A 269 -2.37 0.72 9.25
C THR A 269 -1.54 -0.39 9.89
N MET A 270 -1.51 -1.55 9.24
CA MET A 270 -0.73 -2.72 9.63
C MET A 270 0.76 -2.50 9.29
N PRO A 271 1.68 -3.29 9.88
CA PRO A 271 3.12 -3.14 9.63
C PRO A 271 3.56 -3.27 8.16
N ASP A 272 2.83 -4.05 7.36
CA ASP A 272 3.06 -4.23 5.92
C ASP A 272 2.45 -3.10 5.06
N GLY A 273 1.82 -2.10 5.69
CA GLY A 273 1.12 -1.00 5.03
C GLY A 273 -0.37 -1.28 4.77
N SER A 274 -0.85 -2.52 4.96
CA SER A 274 -2.25 -2.86 4.76
C SER A 274 -3.16 -2.08 5.70
N ARG A 275 -4.40 -1.79 5.28
CA ARG A 275 -5.39 -1.16 6.17
C ARG A 275 -6.20 -2.24 6.87
N ILE A 276 -6.41 -2.08 8.17
CA ILE A 276 -7.32 -2.92 8.94
C ILE A 276 -8.42 -2.07 9.57
N GLN A 277 -9.65 -2.54 9.41
CA GLN A 277 -10.78 -2.18 10.27
C GLN A 277 -11.06 -3.39 11.16
N ALA A 278 -11.30 -3.17 12.45
CA ALA A 278 -11.72 -4.22 13.35
C ALA A 278 -12.77 -3.73 14.35
N CYS A 279 -13.65 -4.66 14.73
CA CYS A 279 -14.63 -4.50 15.78
C CYS A 279 -14.39 -5.57 16.86
N LEU A 280 -14.36 -5.17 18.13
CA LEU A 280 -14.23 -6.07 19.28
C LEU A 280 -15.58 -6.32 19.96
N ALA A 281 -15.81 -7.57 20.33
CA ALA A 281 -16.95 -8.07 21.08
C ALA A 281 -18.30 -7.77 20.40
N ARG A 282 -19.38 -7.92 21.17
CA ARG A 282 -20.76 -7.80 20.69
C ARG A 282 -21.37 -6.40 20.84
N GLU A 283 -20.61 -5.43 21.32
CA GLU A 283 -21.11 -4.08 21.62
C GLU A 283 -21.57 -3.33 20.36
N VAL A 284 -20.83 -3.50 19.26
CA VAL A 284 -21.14 -2.86 17.96
C VAL A 284 -21.48 -3.88 16.87
N SER A 285 -20.97 -5.11 16.99
CA SER A 285 -21.23 -6.20 16.04
C SER A 285 -22.03 -7.32 16.72
N SER A 286 -23.30 -7.48 16.36
CA SER A 286 -24.21 -8.45 16.99
C SER A 286 -23.74 -9.91 16.93
N MET A 287 -22.91 -10.24 15.94
CA MET A 287 -22.38 -11.59 15.69
C MET A 287 -21.02 -11.85 16.36
N GLY A 288 -20.49 -10.90 17.13
CA GLY A 288 -19.18 -10.97 17.77
C GLY A 288 -18.12 -10.14 17.04
N SER A 289 -16.87 -10.27 17.47
CA SER A 289 -15.74 -9.57 16.86
C SER A 289 -15.63 -9.86 15.36
N ASN A 290 -15.14 -8.87 14.61
CA ASN A 290 -14.88 -8.98 13.18
C ASN A 290 -13.68 -8.13 12.77
N PHE A 291 -13.11 -8.41 11.61
CA PHE A 291 -12.10 -7.56 10.99
C PHE A 291 -12.13 -7.65 9.48
N THR A 292 -11.78 -6.55 8.82
CA THR A 292 -11.55 -6.48 7.39
C THR A 292 -10.20 -5.86 7.12
N ILE A 293 -9.37 -6.55 6.33
CA ILE A 293 -8.05 -6.10 5.92
C ILE A 293 -8.10 -5.82 4.42
N ARG A 294 -7.71 -4.62 4.03
CA ARG A 294 -7.44 -4.25 2.65
C ARG A 294 -5.93 -4.23 2.44
N ARG A 295 -5.45 -5.14 1.59
CA ARG A 295 -4.04 -5.42 1.38
C ARG A 295 -3.33 -4.25 0.72
N PHE A 296 -2.20 -3.86 1.27
CA PHE A 296 -1.27 -2.97 0.58
C PHE A 296 -0.51 -3.76 -0.48
N ARG A 297 -0.35 -3.16 -1.64
CA ARG A 297 0.37 -3.77 -2.75
C ARG A 297 1.83 -3.31 -2.71
N GLU A 298 2.72 -4.19 -2.26
CA GLU A 298 4.15 -3.90 -2.17
C GLU A 298 4.74 -3.53 -3.55
N GLU A 299 4.42 -4.31 -4.59
CA GLU A 299 4.85 -4.03 -5.96
C GLU A 299 3.76 -3.29 -6.76
N PRO A 300 3.87 -1.97 -6.97
CA PRO A 300 2.87 -1.19 -7.69
C PRO A 300 2.82 -1.58 -9.18
N LEU A 301 1.65 -1.37 -9.81
CA LEU A 301 1.55 -1.48 -11.26
C LEU A 301 2.35 -0.37 -11.95
N THR A 302 2.74 -0.64 -13.18
CA THR A 302 3.55 0.24 -14.03
C THR A 302 2.79 0.61 -15.30
N PRO A 303 3.21 1.64 -16.05
CA PRO A 303 2.63 1.94 -17.36
C PRO A 303 2.64 0.72 -18.29
N SER A 304 3.70 -0.10 -18.26
CA SER A 304 3.76 -1.36 -19.01
C SER A 304 2.61 -2.31 -18.65
N HIS A 305 2.31 -2.47 -17.36
CA HIS A 305 1.17 -3.27 -16.92
C HIS A 305 -0.16 -2.70 -17.41
N LEU A 306 -0.35 -1.37 -17.32
CA LEU A 306 -1.60 -0.75 -17.74
C LEU A 306 -1.85 -0.94 -19.24
N VAL A 307 -0.80 -0.88 -20.06
CA VAL A 307 -0.87 -1.15 -21.50
C VAL A 307 -1.10 -2.64 -21.78
N GLU A 308 -0.40 -3.54 -21.08
CA GLU A 308 -0.59 -4.99 -21.22
C GLU A 308 -2.03 -5.42 -20.86
N PHE A 309 -2.59 -4.85 -19.79
CA PHE A 309 -3.97 -5.10 -19.38
C PHE A 309 -5.00 -4.39 -20.27
N ASN A 310 -4.54 -3.63 -21.27
CA ASN A 310 -5.35 -2.77 -22.13
C ASN A 310 -6.20 -1.77 -21.32
N THR A 311 -5.72 -1.36 -20.13
CA THR A 311 -6.39 -0.33 -19.30
C THR A 311 -6.23 1.04 -19.93
N ILE A 312 -5.08 1.27 -20.55
CA ILE A 312 -4.74 2.41 -21.41
C ILE A 312 -4.03 1.87 -22.65
N SER A 313 -4.00 2.65 -23.74
CA SER A 313 -3.14 2.35 -24.89
C SER A 313 -1.74 2.93 -24.69
N ALA A 314 -0.78 2.54 -25.54
CA ALA A 314 0.57 3.11 -25.53
C ALA A 314 0.56 4.62 -25.86
N GLU A 315 -0.37 5.06 -26.71
CA GLU A 315 -0.62 6.46 -27.06
C GLU A 315 -1.10 7.25 -25.85
N ILE A 316 -2.03 6.71 -25.05
CA ILE A 316 -2.46 7.33 -23.80
C ILE A 316 -1.29 7.43 -22.80
N ALA A 317 -0.48 6.38 -22.69
CA ALA A 317 0.69 6.41 -21.82
C ALA A 317 1.72 7.46 -22.28
N ALA A 318 1.97 7.59 -23.60
CA ALA A 318 2.83 8.63 -24.16
C ALA A 318 2.27 10.05 -23.96
N TYR A 319 0.96 10.23 -24.10
CA TYR A 319 0.25 11.47 -23.80
C TYR A 319 0.46 11.88 -22.34
N PHE A 320 0.21 10.98 -21.38
CA PHE A 320 0.46 11.27 -19.97
C PHE A 320 1.93 11.48 -19.66
N TRP A 321 2.84 10.79 -20.33
CA TRP A 321 4.27 11.02 -20.14
C TRP A 321 4.65 12.46 -20.50
N LEU A 322 4.21 12.95 -21.68
CA LEU A 322 4.44 14.34 -22.08
C LEU A 322 3.72 15.34 -21.16
N ALA A 323 2.47 15.05 -20.77
CA ALA A 323 1.70 15.90 -19.88
C ALA A 323 2.35 16.03 -18.49
N ILE A 324 2.75 14.92 -17.88
CA ILE A 324 3.39 14.87 -16.56
C ILE A 324 4.70 15.66 -16.59
N GLU A 325 5.59 15.35 -17.53
CA GLU A 325 6.92 16.00 -17.60
C GLU A 325 6.83 17.53 -17.67
N ASN A 326 5.82 18.04 -18.37
CA ASN A 326 5.63 19.46 -18.63
C ASN A 326 4.59 20.10 -17.69
N GLY A 327 4.32 19.46 -16.56
CA GLY A 327 3.59 20.06 -15.44
C GLY A 327 2.09 20.20 -15.62
N ALA A 328 1.47 19.45 -16.53
CA ALA A 328 0.03 19.37 -16.62
C ALA A 328 -0.54 18.66 -15.38
N SER A 329 -1.55 19.25 -14.75
CA SER A 329 -2.24 18.67 -13.59
C SER A 329 -3.42 17.81 -14.03
N ALA A 330 -3.65 16.69 -13.34
CA ALA A 330 -4.70 15.74 -13.70
C ALA A 330 -5.48 15.17 -12.50
N VAL A 331 -6.75 14.88 -12.72
CA VAL A 331 -7.60 14.11 -11.81
C VAL A 331 -8.05 12.82 -12.49
N LEU A 332 -7.75 11.69 -11.86
CA LEU A 332 -8.28 10.40 -12.25
C LEU A 332 -9.59 10.15 -11.50
N ALA A 333 -10.70 10.15 -12.23
CA ALA A 333 -12.02 9.92 -11.69
C ALA A 333 -12.56 8.54 -12.06
N GLY A 334 -13.49 8.02 -11.26
CA GLY A 334 -14.13 6.73 -11.47
C GLY A 334 -14.85 6.20 -10.23
N GLY A 335 -15.68 5.18 -10.40
CA GLY A 335 -16.35 4.50 -9.28
C GLY A 335 -15.39 3.81 -8.30
N THR A 336 -15.93 3.32 -7.19
CA THR A 336 -15.18 2.47 -6.25
C THR A 336 -14.58 1.26 -6.95
N ALA A 337 -13.35 0.89 -6.57
CA ALA A 337 -12.58 -0.23 -7.13
C ALA A 337 -12.24 -0.13 -8.65
N SER A 338 -12.52 1.00 -9.31
CA SER A 338 -12.20 1.16 -10.74
C SER A 338 -10.69 1.18 -11.06
N GLY A 339 -9.83 1.33 -10.05
CA GLY A 339 -8.36 1.30 -10.17
C GLY A 339 -7.69 2.67 -10.33
N LYS A 340 -8.35 3.75 -9.86
CA LYS A 340 -7.85 5.13 -9.96
C LYS A 340 -6.47 5.31 -9.33
N THR A 341 -6.32 5.00 -8.03
CA THR A 341 -5.05 5.16 -7.32
C THR A 341 -3.95 4.30 -7.94
N THR A 342 -4.31 3.09 -8.39
CA THR A 342 -3.38 2.21 -9.09
C THR A 342 -2.86 2.82 -10.39
N SER A 343 -3.74 3.45 -11.15
CA SER A 343 -3.37 4.07 -12.44
C SER A 343 -2.63 5.38 -12.22
N LEU A 344 -3.01 6.16 -11.20
CA LEU A 344 -2.26 7.34 -10.75
C LEU A 344 -0.84 6.96 -10.37
N ASN A 345 -0.66 5.94 -9.52
CA ASN A 345 0.66 5.50 -9.07
C ASN A 345 1.55 5.02 -10.24
N ALA A 346 0.97 4.24 -11.17
CA ALA A 346 1.67 3.82 -12.39
C ALA A 346 2.09 5.00 -13.27
N LEU A 347 1.18 5.94 -13.56
CA LEU A 347 1.48 7.11 -14.39
C LEU A 347 2.51 8.03 -13.71
N CYS A 348 2.52 8.13 -12.38
CA CYS A 348 3.50 8.92 -11.63
C CYS A 348 4.96 8.42 -11.80
N LEU A 349 5.20 7.23 -12.37
CA LEU A 349 6.54 6.81 -12.79
C LEU A 349 7.13 7.69 -13.91
N PHE A 350 6.29 8.46 -14.61
CA PHE A 350 6.75 9.44 -15.60
C PHE A 350 7.27 10.74 -14.96
N ILE A 351 7.13 10.95 -13.65
CA ILE A 351 7.68 12.13 -12.98
C ILE A 351 9.22 12.13 -13.12
N PRO A 352 9.83 13.24 -13.57
CA PRO A 352 11.28 13.29 -13.73
C PRO A 352 12.02 13.09 -12.40
N PRO A 353 13.08 12.26 -12.35
CA PRO A 353 13.69 11.75 -11.11
C PRO A 353 14.34 12.82 -10.21
N GLN A 354 14.61 14.02 -10.75
CA GLN A 354 15.18 15.15 -10.01
C GLN A 354 14.14 15.99 -9.26
N MET A 355 12.85 15.79 -9.54
CA MET A 355 11.77 16.64 -9.02
C MET A 355 11.45 16.29 -7.58
N LYS A 356 10.97 17.25 -6.79
CA LYS A 356 10.47 16.98 -5.44
C LYS A 356 9.00 16.57 -5.51
N VAL A 357 8.72 15.39 -4.99
CA VAL A 357 7.37 14.84 -4.93
C VAL A 357 6.91 14.80 -3.48
N ILE A 358 5.68 15.24 -3.24
CA ILE A 358 5.00 15.05 -1.96
C ILE A 358 3.72 14.27 -2.21
N SER A 359 3.54 13.12 -1.59
CA SER A 359 2.24 12.43 -1.55
C SER A 359 1.54 12.67 -0.21
N ILE A 360 0.22 12.85 -0.28
CA ILE A 360 -0.65 13.08 0.88
C ILE A 360 -1.84 12.13 0.75
N GLU A 361 -1.99 11.23 1.71
CA GLU A 361 -2.96 10.15 1.63
C GLU A 361 -3.63 9.90 2.99
N ASP A 362 -4.88 9.44 3.01
CA ASP A 362 -5.51 8.94 4.24
C ASP A 362 -4.89 7.61 4.67
N THR A 363 -4.54 6.80 3.68
CA THR A 363 -3.91 5.50 3.85
C THR A 363 -2.87 5.40 2.75
N ARG A 364 -1.68 4.91 3.11
CA ARG A 364 -0.60 4.75 2.16
C ARG A 364 -1.00 3.76 1.06
N GLU A 365 -1.19 4.23 -0.16
CA GLU A 365 -1.46 3.41 -1.36
C GLU A 365 -0.41 3.68 -2.46
N ILE A 366 0.17 4.89 -2.48
CA ILE A 366 1.20 5.29 -3.44
C ILE A 366 2.56 4.74 -2.99
N ASN A 367 3.27 4.15 -3.96
CA ASN A 367 4.63 3.63 -3.78
C ASN A 367 5.46 4.01 -5.01
N LEU A 368 6.39 4.96 -4.84
CA LEU A 368 7.23 5.47 -5.93
C LEU A 368 8.69 5.09 -5.70
N PRO A 369 9.44 4.70 -6.75
CA PRO A 369 10.90 4.53 -6.69
C PRO A 369 11.64 5.89 -6.69
N HIS A 370 10.94 6.98 -6.41
CA HIS A 370 11.45 8.34 -6.56
C HIS A 370 12.32 8.74 -5.35
N PRO A 371 13.59 9.14 -5.53
CA PRO A 371 14.51 9.38 -4.41
C PRO A 371 14.14 10.63 -3.59
N ASN A 372 13.67 11.70 -4.25
CA ASN A 372 13.27 12.95 -3.61
C ASN A 372 11.74 12.99 -3.35
N TRP A 373 11.24 12.01 -2.59
CA TRP A 373 9.82 11.86 -2.28
C TRP A 373 9.55 11.92 -0.78
N ILE A 374 8.55 12.72 -0.39
CA ILE A 374 8.01 12.77 0.97
C ILE A 374 6.61 12.14 0.94
N ALA A 375 6.44 11.04 1.67
CA ALA A 375 5.15 10.38 1.86
C ALA A 375 4.51 10.86 3.17
N SER A 376 3.39 11.57 3.07
CA SER A 376 2.63 12.08 4.22
C SER A 376 1.30 11.34 4.35
N ILE A 377 0.94 10.96 5.56
CA ILE A 377 -0.34 10.31 5.86
C ILE A 377 -1.14 11.13 6.87
N THR A 378 -2.47 11.13 6.74
CA THR A 378 -3.33 11.77 7.73
C THR A 378 -3.27 11.01 9.05
N ARG A 379 -3.61 11.71 10.13
CA ARG A 379 -3.71 11.13 11.46
C ARG A 379 -5.04 11.50 12.08
N GLU A 380 -5.86 10.49 12.34
CA GLU A 380 -7.04 10.68 13.17
C GLU A 380 -6.64 11.00 14.62
N GLY A 381 -7.34 11.94 15.24
CA GLY A 381 -7.12 12.29 16.63
C GLY A 381 -7.52 11.13 17.54
N THR A 382 -6.75 10.86 18.59
CA THR A 382 -7.15 9.89 19.61
C THR A 382 -7.85 10.62 20.76
N ALA A 383 -8.81 9.95 21.41
CA ALA A 383 -9.51 10.52 22.57
C ALA A 383 -8.57 10.90 23.73
N GLU A 384 -7.38 10.29 23.82
CA GLU A 384 -6.35 10.63 24.82
C GLU A 384 -5.53 11.87 24.46
N SER A 385 -5.40 12.20 23.17
CA SER A 385 -4.60 13.34 22.69
C SER A 385 -5.43 14.58 22.37
N GLY A 386 -6.77 14.50 22.50
CA GLY A 386 -7.73 15.56 22.19
C GLY A 386 -7.88 15.84 20.68
N GLU A 387 -8.90 16.63 20.31
CA GLU A 387 -9.18 17.03 18.91
C GLU A 387 -7.99 17.72 18.23
N GLY A 388 -7.16 18.44 19.00
CA GLY A 388 -5.95 19.13 18.51
C GLY A 388 -4.83 18.20 18.02
N SER A 389 -4.99 16.88 18.13
CA SER A 389 -4.04 15.89 17.60
C SER A 389 -4.39 15.39 16.19
N LYS A 390 -5.57 15.73 15.67
CA LYS A 390 -5.98 15.38 14.30
C LYS A 390 -5.14 16.16 13.30
N VAL A 391 -4.63 15.46 12.29
CA VAL A 391 -3.92 16.06 11.15
C VAL A 391 -4.63 15.58 9.89
N GLY A 392 -5.40 16.45 9.25
CA GLY A 392 -6.13 16.14 8.03
C GLY A 392 -5.32 16.39 6.76
N MET A 393 -5.85 15.98 5.61
CA MET A 393 -5.22 16.26 4.31
C MET A 393 -5.05 17.77 4.08
N PHE A 394 -6.01 18.58 4.51
CA PHE A 394 -5.95 20.04 4.41
C PHE A 394 -4.71 20.62 5.13
N ASP A 395 -4.40 20.14 6.33
CA ASP A 395 -3.24 20.59 7.11
C ASP A 395 -1.93 20.18 6.42
N LEU A 396 -1.87 18.94 5.95
CA LEU A 396 -0.72 18.40 5.23
C LEU A 396 -0.46 19.14 3.92
N LEU A 397 -1.52 19.47 3.16
CA LEU A 397 -1.41 20.23 1.92
C LEU A 397 -0.88 21.64 2.17
N LYS A 398 -1.40 22.34 3.18
CA LYS A 398 -0.87 23.65 3.58
C LYS A 398 0.60 23.60 3.97
N ALA A 399 1.00 22.56 4.70
CA ALA A 399 2.40 22.35 5.05
C ALA A 399 3.27 22.03 3.82
N ALA A 400 2.77 21.20 2.92
CA ALA A 400 3.47 20.79 1.69
C ALA A 400 3.80 22.00 0.80
N LEU A 401 2.90 22.98 0.66
CA LEU A 401 3.17 24.19 -0.13
C LEU A 401 4.39 24.99 0.37
N ARG A 402 4.73 24.90 1.66
CA ARG A 402 5.94 25.55 2.23
C ARG A 402 7.21 24.76 1.97
N GLN A 403 7.10 23.51 1.54
CA GLN A 403 8.21 22.65 1.21
C GLN A 403 8.68 22.81 -0.24
N ARG A 404 8.02 23.68 -1.03
CA ARG A 404 8.32 23.95 -2.44
C ARG A 404 8.42 22.64 -3.27
N PRO A 405 7.35 21.83 -3.32
CA PRO A 405 7.32 20.66 -4.19
C PRO A 405 7.14 21.09 -5.65
N GLU A 406 7.64 20.28 -6.58
CA GLU A 406 7.25 20.39 -7.98
C GLU A 406 5.96 19.58 -8.25
N TYR A 407 5.82 18.42 -7.59
CA TYR A 407 4.65 17.54 -7.72
C TYR A 407 3.97 17.29 -6.38
N ILE A 408 2.65 17.44 -6.36
CA ILE A 408 1.80 17.11 -5.21
C ILE A 408 0.83 16.00 -5.65
N LEU A 409 0.92 14.86 -4.99
CA LEU A 409 0.04 13.72 -5.20
C LEU A 409 -0.94 13.65 -4.04
N VAL A 410 -2.24 13.63 -4.34
CA VAL A 410 -3.26 13.43 -3.31
C VAL A 410 -3.99 12.13 -3.58
N GLY A 411 -4.10 11.27 -2.57
CA GLY A 411 -4.70 9.95 -2.71
C GLY A 411 -6.12 10.02 -3.27
N GLU A 412 -7.01 10.78 -2.62
CA GLU A 412 -8.37 11.03 -3.09
C GLU A 412 -8.88 12.37 -2.55
N ILE A 413 -9.50 13.19 -3.41
CA ILE A 413 -10.20 14.41 -3.01
C ILE A 413 -11.63 14.06 -2.58
N ARG A 414 -12.00 14.50 -1.38
CA ARG A 414 -13.30 14.27 -0.74
C ARG A 414 -13.92 15.52 -0.11
N GLY A 415 -13.14 16.57 0.16
CA GLY A 415 -13.60 17.74 0.90
C GLY A 415 -12.76 18.99 0.68
N GLN A 416 -12.67 19.82 1.73
CA GLN A 416 -12.08 21.17 1.71
C GLN A 416 -10.60 21.20 1.29
N GLU A 417 -9.89 20.08 1.38
CA GLU A 417 -8.51 19.97 0.91
C GLU A 417 -8.36 20.27 -0.59
N ALA A 418 -9.43 20.07 -1.38
CA ALA A 418 -9.42 20.43 -2.79
C ALA A 418 -9.17 21.93 -3.02
N VAL A 419 -9.64 22.82 -2.13
CA VAL A 419 -9.45 24.27 -2.29
C VAL A 419 -7.97 24.60 -2.31
N VAL A 420 -7.21 24.02 -1.38
CA VAL A 420 -5.76 24.20 -1.31
C VAL A 420 -5.07 23.56 -2.52
N LEU A 421 -5.60 22.43 -2.99
CA LEU A 421 -5.09 21.73 -4.16
C LEU A 421 -5.23 22.57 -5.45
N PHE A 422 -6.39 23.16 -5.70
CA PHE A 422 -6.63 24.02 -6.86
C PHE A 422 -5.83 25.33 -6.76
N GLN A 423 -5.65 25.86 -5.55
CA GLN A 423 -4.70 26.97 -5.31
C GLN A 423 -3.25 26.58 -5.63
N ALA A 424 -2.84 25.33 -5.32
CA ALA A 424 -1.53 24.82 -5.68
C ALA A 424 -1.33 24.78 -7.21
N MET A 425 -2.34 24.28 -7.94
CA MET A 425 -2.34 24.28 -9.41
C MET A 425 -2.22 25.70 -9.97
N ALA A 426 -3.03 26.64 -9.46
CA ALA A 426 -3.00 28.04 -9.88
C ALA A 426 -1.67 28.77 -9.58
N THR A 427 -0.89 28.26 -8.62
CA THR A 427 0.44 28.79 -8.26
C THR A 427 1.60 28.05 -8.94
N GLY A 428 1.30 27.16 -9.90
CA GLY A 428 2.30 26.47 -10.73
C GLY A 428 2.81 25.14 -10.17
N HIS A 429 2.17 24.59 -9.15
CA HIS A 429 2.48 23.23 -8.68
C HIS A 429 1.78 22.21 -9.55
N THR A 430 2.47 21.14 -9.94
CA THR A 430 1.86 20.06 -10.71
C THR A 430 1.13 19.12 -9.76
N VAL A 431 -0.15 18.89 -10.01
CA VAL A 431 -0.99 18.09 -9.11
C VAL A 431 -1.57 16.88 -9.83
N TYR A 432 -1.48 15.73 -9.15
CA TYR A 432 -2.20 14.52 -9.53
C TYR A 432 -3.05 14.04 -8.36
N SER A 433 -4.32 13.74 -8.62
CA SER A 433 -5.21 13.23 -7.58
C SER A 433 -6.26 12.28 -8.13
N THR A 434 -6.99 11.62 -7.24
CA THR A 434 -8.16 10.82 -7.61
C THR A 434 -9.46 11.40 -7.04
N MET A 435 -10.58 11.06 -7.69
CA MET A 435 -11.91 11.44 -7.22
C MET A 435 -12.93 10.35 -7.53
N HIS A 436 -13.93 10.17 -6.66
CA HIS A 436 -15.06 9.31 -6.97
C HIS A 436 -16.08 10.03 -7.87
N ALA A 437 -16.02 9.82 -9.18
CA ALA A 437 -16.99 10.38 -10.14
C ALA A 437 -16.97 9.56 -11.44
N ASP A 438 -18.12 9.33 -12.05
CA ASP A 438 -18.29 8.45 -13.22
C ASP A 438 -18.35 9.20 -14.58
N SER A 439 -18.36 10.53 -14.54
CA SER A 439 -18.39 11.41 -15.69
C SER A 439 -17.72 12.74 -15.40
N ILE A 440 -17.39 13.51 -16.45
CA ILE A 440 -16.87 14.88 -16.31
C ILE A 440 -17.86 15.80 -15.59
N PHE A 441 -19.15 15.69 -15.90
CA PHE A 441 -20.20 16.46 -15.23
C PHE A 441 -20.27 16.14 -13.73
N SER A 442 -20.13 14.85 -13.37
CA SER A 442 -20.08 14.40 -11.98
C SER A 442 -18.84 14.93 -11.24
N VAL A 443 -17.69 15.04 -11.93
CA VAL A 443 -16.46 15.65 -11.37
C VAL A 443 -16.70 17.13 -11.07
N VAL A 444 -17.19 17.89 -12.06
CA VAL A 444 -17.48 19.33 -11.92
C VAL A 444 -18.48 19.58 -10.80
N HIS A 445 -19.62 18.89 -10.80
CA HIS A 445 -20.65 19.05 -9.78
C HIS A 445 -20.12 18.75 -8.36
N ARG A 446 -19.25 17.74 -8.20
CA ARG A 446 -18.64 17.44 -6.90
C ARG A 446 -17.64 18.49 -6.46
N LEU A 447 -16.84 19.02 -7.38
CA LEU A 447 -15.89 20.08 -7.07
C LEU A 447 -16.59 21.38 -6.66
N GLU A 448 -17.70 21.72 -7.31
CA GLU A 448 -18.47 22.94 -7.01
C GLU A 448 -19.38 22.82 -5.80
N GLY A 449 -19.89 21.62 -5.51
CA GLY A 449 -20.82 21.38 -4.41
C GLY A 449 -20.14 21.20 -3.04
N ASP A 450 -20.96 21.26 -1.99
CA ASP A 450 -20.55 20.87 -0.64
C ASP A 450 -20.10 19.40 -0.59
N PRO A 451 -19.05 19.04 0.18
CA PRO A 451 -18.29 19.90 1.10
C PRO A 451 -17.03 20.56 0.48
N ILE A 452 -16.90 20.57 -0.86
CA ILE A 452 -15.69 21.03 -1.55
C ILE A 452 -15.74 22.53 -1.86
N ASN A 453 -16.79 22.98 -2.56
CA ASN A 453 -17.06 24.39 -2.89
C ASN A 453 -15.93 25.11 -3.67
N ILE A 454 -15.36 24.49 -4.71
CA ILE A 454 -14.44 25.17 -5.63
C ILE A 454 -15.22 26.15 -6.52
N PRO A 455 -14.84 27.44 -6.55
CA PRO A 455 -15.41 28.37 -7.52
C PRO A 455 -15.10 27.92 -8.95
N ARG A 456 -16.11 27.92 -9.83
CA ARG A 456 -15.98 27.45 -11.22
C ARG A 456 -14.75 28.00 -11.93
N ILE A 457 -14.48 29.30 -11.79
CA ILE A 457 -13.30 29.97 -12.37
C ILE A 457 -11.96 29.34 -11.98
N GLN A 458 -11.85 28.65 -10.84
CA GLN A 458 -10.62 27.97 -10.44
C GLN A 458 -10.46 26.61 -11.12
N LEU A 459 -11.53 26.02 -11.68
CA LEU A 459 -11.47 24.73 -12.35
C LEU A 459 -10.58 24.72 -13.59
N GLN A 460 -10.37 25.89 -14.23
CA GLN A 460 -9.45 26.03 -15.35
C GLN A 460 -7.97 25.73 -15.01
N ALA A 461 -7.61 25.68 -13.72
CA ALA A 461 -6.27 25.30 -13.28
C ALA A 461 -6.00 23.78 -13.44
N LEU A 462 -7.06 22.97 -13.54
CA LEU A 462 -6.95 21.54 -13.82
C LEU A 462 -6.84 21.34 -15.33
N ASN A 463 -5.85 20.58 -15.81
CA ASN A 463 -5.66 20.39 -17.25
C ASN A 463 -6.38 19.14 -17.78
N ILE A 464 -6.34 18.04 -17.03
CA ILE A 464 -6.81 16.73 -17.51
C ILE A 464 -7.76 16.08 -16.50
N VAL A 465 -8.86 15.51 -17.00
CA VAL A 465 -9.73 14.59 -16.26
C VAL A 465 -9.79 13.26 -17.01
N ALA A 466 -9.32 12.20 -16.36
CA ALA A 466 -9.40 10.84 -16.90
C ALA A 466 -10.50 10.05 -16.18
N ILE A 467 -11.50 9.58 -16.92
CA ILE A 467 -12.60 8.78 -16.37
C ILE A 467 -12.28 7.31 -16.54
N GLN A 468 -12.11 6.58 -15.43
CA GLN A 468 -11.80 5.17 -15.40
C GLN A 468 -12.95 4.34 -14.83
N ALA A 469 -13.28 3.25 -15.53
CA ALA A 469 -14.38 2.36 -15.17
C ALA A 469 -13.91 0.90 -15.00
N MET A 470 -14.56 0.18 -14.09
CA MET A 470 -14.53 -1.28 -14.06
C MET A 470 -15.70 -1.79 -14.91
N MET A 471 -15.40 -2.66 -15.86
CA MET A 471 -16.36 -3.20 -16.81
C MET A 471 -16.18 -4.71 -16.95
N ARG A 472 -17.10 -5.37 -17.66
CA ARG A 472 -17.03 -6.80 -17.91
C ARG A 472 -17.01 -7.05 -19.42
N ILE A 473 -15.95 -7.69 -19.91
CA ILE A 473 -15.84 -8.15 -21.30
C ILE A 473 -15.94 -9.67 -21.26
N GLY A 474 -17.06 -10.20 -21.77
CA GLY A 474 -17.42 -11.61 -21.60
C GLY A 474 -17.54 -11.98 -20.11
N ARG A 475 -16.73 -12.94 -19.65
CA ARG A 475 -16.71 -13.35 -18.23
C ARG A 475 -15.69 -12.61 -17.37
N LYS A 476 -14.78 -11.84 -17.97
CA LYS A 476 -13.66 -11.20 -17.26
C LYS A 476 -14.00 -9.76 -16.89
N ARG A 477 -13.68 -9.37 -15.64
CA ARG A 477 -13.66 -7.96 -15.25
C ARG A 477 -12.39 -7.31 -15.80
N VAL A 478 -12.56 -6.13 -16.37
CA VAL A 478 -11.47 -5.33 -16.91
C VAL A 478 -11.61 -3.89 -16.42
N ARG A 479 -10.48 -3.20 -16.30
CA ARG A 479 -10.44 -1.77 -15.98
C ARG A 479 -10.02 -1.04 -17.24
N ARG A 480 -10.70 0.06 -17.59
CA ARG A 480 -10.45 0.85 -18.80
C ARG A 480 -10.55 2.34 -18.49
N ILE A 481 -9.64 3.15 -19.02
CA ILE A 481 -9.86 4.59 -19.10
C ILE A 481 -10.90 4.84 -20.19
N LYS A 482 -12.14 5.11 -19.77
CA LYS A 482 -13.28 5.34 -20.66
C LYS A 482 -13.08 6.59 -21.50
N LYS A 483 -12.61 7.67 -20.88
CA LYS A 483 -12.42 8.98 -21.52
C LYS A 483 -11.25 9.73 -20.92
N ILE A 484 -10.56 10.51 -21.74
CA ILE A 484 -9.61 11.55 -21.30
C ILE A 484 -10.11 12.86 -21.87
N VAL A 485 -10.43 13.77 -20.95
CA VAL A 485 -11.01 15.08 -21.26
C VAL A 485 -10.06 16.15 -20.75
N GLU A 486 -9.72 17.10 -21.60
CA GLU A 486 -8.97 18.30 -21.23
C GLU A 486 -9.92 19.41 -20.83
N ILE A 487 -9.57 20.19 -19.81
CA ILE A 487 -10.25 21.45 -19.50
C ILE A 487 -9.49 22.56 -20.22
N VAL A 488 -10.19 23.25 -21.13
CA VAL A 488 -9.60 24.31 -21.96
C VAL A 488 -9.78 25.68 -21.30
N GLY A 489 -10.93 25.90 -20.68
CA GLY A 489 -11.26 27.17 -20.05
C GLY A 489 -12.74 27.24 -19.70
N ILE A 490 -13.25 28.47 -19.54
CA ILE A 490 -14.65 28.74 -19.26
C ILE A 490 -15.16 29.75 -20.29
N ASP A 491 -16.34 29.50 -20.83
CA ASP A 491 -17.00 30.45 -21.72
C ASP A 491 -17.41 31.70 -20.92
N PRO A 492 -16.93 32.90 -21.28
CA PRO A 492 -17.22 34.12 -20.53
C PRO A 492 -18.69 34.57 -20.64
N THR A 493 -19.47 33.99 -21.56
CA THR A 493 -20.87 34.34 -21.80
C THR A 493 -21.84 33.38 -21.14
N THR A 494 -21.56 32.07 -21.17
CA THR A 494 -22.46 31.06 -20.59
C THR A 494 -22.02 30.54 -19.23
N ASP A 495 -20.78 30.85 -18.80
CA ASP A 495 -20.13 30.27 -17.63
C ASP A 495 -20.01 28.74 -17.73
N ASP A 496 -20.08 28.17 -18.93
CA ASP A 496 -19.87 26.75 -19.16
C ASP A 496 -18.38 26.41 -19.25
N ILE A 497 -18.03 25.24 -18.73
CA ILE A 497 -16.66 24.72 -18.81
C ILE A 497 -16.42 24.20 -20.23
N LEU A 498 -15.44 24.79 -20.91
CA LEU A 498 -14.99 24.35 -22.22
C LEU A 498 -14.08 23.13 -22.04
N THR A 499 -14.45 22.03 -22.69
CA THR A 499 -13.74 20.76 -22.59
C THR A 499 -13.39 20.21 -23.96
N ASN A 500 -12.33 19.42 -24.03
CA ASN A 500 -11.88 18.75 -25.25
C ASN A 500 -11.67 17.25 -24.98
N GLU A 501 -12.42 16.38 -25.64
CA GLU A 501 -12.25 14.92 -25.50
C GLU A 501 -11.11 14.44 -26.41
N VAL A 502 -10.01 13.99 -25.81
CA VAL A 502 -8.80 13.58 -26.53
C VAL A 502 -8.81 12.09 -26.85
N PHE A 503 -9.28 11.28 -25.90
CA PHE A 503 -9.38 9.83 -26.04
C PHE A 503 -10.74 9.33 -25.58
N SER A 504 -11.28 8.36 -26.30
CA SER A 504 -12.49 7.62 -25.94
C SER A 504 -12.29 6.12 -26.10
N TRP A 505 -12.76 5.34 -25.15
CA TRP A 505 -12.72 3.88 -25.26
C TRP A 505 -13.96 3.34 -25.96
N ASN A 506 -13.74 2.47 -26.94
CA ASN A 506 -14.77 1.79 -27.71
C ASN A 506 -15.07 0.40 -27.10
N PRO A 507 -16.22 0.22 -26.41
CA PRO A 507 -16.55 -1.05 -25.75
C PRO A 507 -16.70 -2.24 -26.70
N ARG A 508 -17.07 -1.99 -27.96
CA ARG A 508 -17.32 -3.07 -28.92
C ARG A 508 -16.02 -3.70 -29.43
N LYS A 509 -14.98 -2.88 -29.61
CA LYS A 509 -13.67 -3.28 -30.13
C LYS A 509 -12.62 -3.49 -29.04
N ASP A 510 -12.91 -3.06 -27.81
CA ASP A 510 -11.94 -2.93 -26.73
C ASP A 510 -10.69 -2.14 -27.15
N SER A 511 -10.91 -1.04 -27.88
CA SER A 511 -9.87 -0.17 -28.43
C SER A 511 -10.06 1.27 -27.97
N PHE A 512 -9.04 2.09 -28.12
CA PHE A 512 -9.08 3.52 -27.79
C PHE A 512 -9.03 4.34 -29.07
N ASP A 513 -10.03 5.19 -29.25
CA ASP A 513 -10.09 6.17 -30.34
C ASP A 513 -9.34 7.43 -29.88
N TYR A 514 -8.40 7.91 -30.70
CA TYR A 514 -7.62 9.12 -30.46
C TYR A 514 -8.03 10.22 -31.43
N TYR A 515 -8.43 11.38 -30.92
CA TYR A 515 -8.94 12.49 -31.73
C TYR A 515 -7.87 13.51 -32.15
N GLY A 516 -6.60 13.32 -31.74
CA GLY A 516 -5.44 13.98 -32.36
C GLY A 516 -5.19 15.45 -32.01
N LYS A 517 -6.20 16.21 -31.59
CA LYS A 517 -6.07 17.63 -31.22
C LYS A 517 -6.22 17.78 -29.72
N GLY A 518 -5.12 18.04 -29.01
CA GLY A 518 -5.11 18.18 -27.56
C GLY A 518 -4.44 19.48 -27.14
N HIS A 519 -5.17 20.33 -26.43
CA HIS A 519 -4.70 21.60 -25.88
C HIS A 519 -3.48 21.40 -24.96
N VAL A 520 -3.40 20.26 -24.27
CA VAL A 520 -2.24 19.96 -23.42
C VAL A 520 -0.97 19.77 -24.25
N LEU A 521 -1.04 19.00 -25.35
CA LEU A 521 0.14 18.77 -26.19
C LEU A 521 0.54 20.03 -26.97
N ASP A 522 -0.43 20.87 -27.35
CA ASP A 522 -0.16 22.19 -27.95
C ASP A 522 0.62 23.07 -26.98
N ASN A 523 0.21 23.12 -25.70
CA ASN A 523 0.95 23.83 -24.66
C ASN A 523 2.36 23.27 -24.45
N VAL A 524 2.52 21.94 -24.54
CA VAL A 524 3.85 21.30 -24.48
C VAL A 524 4.72 21.78 -25.63
N ALA A 525 4.19 21.79 -26.85
CA ALA A 525 4.92 22.26 -28.02
C ALA A 525 5.30 23.73 -27.88
N GLU A 526 4.40 24.59 -27.38
CA GLU A 526 4.70 26.00 -27.13
C GLU A 526 5.80 26.18 -26.08
N GLN A 527 5.68 25.52 -24.91
CA GLN A 527 6.67 25.61 -23.83
C GLN A 527 8.06 25.13 -24.25
N ARG A 528 8.11 24.13 -25.15
CA ARG A 528 9.36 23.56 -25.68
C ARG A 528 9.83 24.23 -26.95
N ASN A 529 9.04 25.15 -27.51
CA ASN A 529 9.26 25.75 -28.83
C ASN A 529 9.47 24.68 -29.92
N TRP A 530 8.60 23.67 -29.91
CA TRP A 530 8.56 22.59 -30.89
C TRP A 530 7.57 22.90 -32.01
N THR A 531 7.90 22.43 -33.20
CA THR A 531 6.96 22.33 -34.32
C THR A 531 6.03 21.12 -34.12
N ASP A 532 4.87 21.11 -34.79
CA ASP A 532 3.95 19.96 -34.81
C ASP A 532 4.67 18.66 -35.19
N LYS A 533 5.66 18.76 -36.07
CA LYS A 533 6.48 17.63 -36.51
C LYS A 533 7.34 17.10 -35.36
N GLU A 534 8.06 17.97 -34.65
CA GLU A 534 8.91 17.57 -33.51
C GLU A 534 8.07 17.01 -32.36
N LEU A 535 6.90 17.59 -32.10
CA LEU A 535 5.94 17.05 -31.13
C LEU A 535 5.49 15.64 -31.52
N SER A 536 5.09 15.44 -32.78
CA SER A 536 4.66 14.13 -33.28
C SER A 536 5.80 13.10 -33.22
N GLU A 537 7.01 13.49 -33.62
CA GLU A 537 8.20 12.62 -33.53
C GLU A 537 8.48 12.22 -32.07
N GLU A 538 8.36 13.15 -31.11
CA GLU A 538 8.55 12.84 -29.70
C GLU A 538 7.45 11.96 -29.11
N PHE A 539 6.19 12.23 -29.47
CA PHE A 539 5.05 11.42 -29.09
C PHE A 539 5.23 9.97 -29.55
N ASP A 540 5.64 9.80 -30.81
CA ASP A 540 5.88 8.49 -31.41
C ASP A 540 7.08 7.78 -30.76
N ARG A 541 8.19 8.48 -30.48
CA ARG A 541 9.32 7.89 -29.76
C ARG A 541 8.90 7.30 -28.40
N ARG A 542 8.17 8.06 -27.59
CA ARG A 542 7.71 7.61 -26.27
C ARG A 542 6.76 6.42 -26.36
N LYS A 543 5.83 6.47 -27.31
CA LYS A 543 4.92 5.35 -27.61
C LYS A 543 5.69 4.07 -27.93
N GLU A 544 6.72 4.14 -28.75
CA GLU A 544 7.56 2.99 -29.10
C GLU A 544 8.38 2.47 -27.91
N VAL A 545 8.90 3.36 -27.05
CA VAL A 545 9.57 2.94 -25.79
C VAL A 545 8.61 2.16 -24.90
N ILE A 546 7.36 2.63 -24.75
CA ILE A 546 6.35 1.95 -23.93
C ILE A 546 6.01 0.57 -24.51
N ARG A 547 5.77 0.48 -25.82
CA ARG A 547 5.51 -0.80 -26.50
C ARG A 547 6.67 -1.79 -26.32
N TRP A 548 7.89 -1.31 -26.52
CA TRP A 548 9.10 -2.11 -26.31
C TRP A 548 9.21 -2.64 -24.87
N MET A 549 8.91 -1.84 -23.85
CA MET A 549 8.91 -2.30 -22.45
C MET A 549 7.88 -3.42 -22.24
N VAL A 550 6.67 -3.29 -22.80
CA VAL A 550 5.62 -4.31 -22.71
C VAL A 550 6.05 -5.61 -23.38
N GLU A 551 6.58 -5.54 -24.61
CA GLU A 551 7.03 -6.70 -25.38
C GLU A 551 8.18 -7.45 -24.72
N LYS A 552 9.11 -6.73 -24.08
CA LYS A 552 10.19 -7.33 -23.29
C LYS A 552 9.75 -7.84 -21.92
N GLY A 553 8.48 -7.65 -21.54
CA GLY A 553 7.96 -8.04 -20.24
C GLY A 553 8.55 -7.24 -19.09
N ILE A 554 9.02 -6.01 -19.35
CA ILE A 554 9.62 -5.12 -18.34
C ILE A 554 8.48 -4.52 -17.50
N LYS A 555 8.28 -5.13 -16.33
CA LYS A 555 7.12 -4.91 -15.47
C LYS A 555 7.47 -4.38 -14.09
N ASN A 556 8.65 -4.67 -13.58
CA ASN A 556 9.07 -4.19 -12.28
C ASN A 556 9.16 -2.65 -12.27
N TYR A 557 8.60 -2.03 -11.25
CA TYR A 557 8.49 -0.57 -11.16
C TYR A 557 9.83 0.15 -11.05
N VAL A 558 10.85 -0.49 -10.48
CA VAL A 558 12.22 0.04 -10.42
C VAL A 558 12.83 0.04 -11.82
N ASP A 559 12.76 -1.09 -12.53
CA ASP A 559 13.31 -1.22 -13.90
C ASP A 559 12.64 -0.23 -14.87
N VAL A 560 11.31 -0.09 -14.79
CA VAL A 560 10.55 0.89 -15.58
C VAL A 560 10.98 2.32 -15.24
N GLY A 561 11.12 2.64 -13.96
CA GLY A 561 11.60 3.94 -13.49
C GLY A 561 13.02 4.25 -13.99
N GLU A 562 13.92 3.28 -13.99
CA GLU A 562 15.29 3.43 -14.52
C GLU A 562 15.31 3.70 -16.02
N ILE A 563 14.46 3.04 -16.80
CA ILE A 563 14.34 3.27 -18.25
C ILE A 563 13.82 4.67 -18.54
N ILE A 564 12.77 5.11 -17.83
CA ILE A 564 12.21 6.47 -17.97
C ILE A 564 13.27 7.50 -17.58
N ALA A 565 13.97 7.31 -16.45
CA ALA A 565 15.06 8.18 -16.02
C ALA A 565 16.22 8.22 -17.02
N ALA A 566 16.53 7.11 -17.68
CA ALA A 566 17.55 7.04 -18.72
C ALA A 566 17.10 7.71 -20.02
N TYR A 567 15.81 7.61 -20.37
CA TYR A 567 15.22 8.33 -21.50
C TYR A 567 15.35 9.85 -21.31
N TYR A 568 15.03 10.37 -20.13
CA TYR A 568 15.22 11.80 -19.83
C TYR A 568 16.68 12.29 -19.99
N LYS A 569 17.67 11.41 -19.78
CA LYS A 569 19.09 11.77 -19.91
C LYS A 569 19.60 11.65 -21.34
N ASN A 570 19.18 10.61 -22.06
CA ASN A 570 19.65 10.31 -23.41
C ASN A 570 18.59 9.48 -24.18
N PRO A 571 17.60 10.16 -24.80
CA PRO A 571 16.57 9.49 -25.58
C PRO A 571 17.15 8.62 -26.70
N GLU A 572 18.21 9.08 -27.37
CA GLU A 572 18.81 8.38 -28.51
C GLU A 572 19.41 7.03 -28.10
N ALA A 573 20.00 6.93 -26.91
CA ALA A 573 20.56 5.68 -26.40
C ALA A 573 19.47 4.65 -26.10
N ILE A 574 18.33 5.07 -25.57
CA ILE A 574 17.18 4.18 -25.36
C ILE A 574 16.59 3.77 -26.71
N MET A 575 16.40 4.70 -27.63
CA MET A 575 15.88 4.39 -28.96
C MET A 575 16.79 3.43 -29.74
N LYS A 576 18.11 3.49 -29.57
CA LYS A 576 19.02 2.48 -30.13
C LYS A 576 18.75 1.07 -29.60
N LYS A 577 18.42 0.93 -28.31
CA LYS A 577 18.04 -0.37 -27.71
C LYS A 577 16.69 -0.85 -28.24
N VAL A 578 15.73 0.05 -28.39
CA VAL A 578 14.41 -0.23 -28.98
C VAL A 578 14.57 -0.72 -30.42
N MET A 579 15.29 0.03 -31.25
CA MET A 579 15.54 -0.29 -32.66
C MET A 579 16.38 -1.56 -32.87
N ALA A 580 17.30 -1.87 -31.94
CA ALA A 580 18.11 -3.08 -31.99
C ALA A 580 17.33 -4.35 -31.58
N SER A 581 16.11 -4.20 -31.07
CA SER A 581 15.26 -5.34 -30.77
C SER A 581 14.54 -5.84 -32.02
N GLU A 582 14.42 -7.16 -32.18
CA GLU A 582 13.76 -7.80 -33.33
C GLU A 582 12.28 -7.42 -33.50
N SER A 583 11.70 -6.73 -32.52
CA SER A 583 10.29 -6.32 -32.50
C SER A 583 10.02 -4.92 -33.04
N TYR A 584 11.04 -4.16 -33.45
CA TYR A 584 10.83 -2.85 -34.10
C TYR A 584 10.25 -3.03 -35.51
N THR A 585 8.93 -3.10 -35.61
CA THR A 585 8.20 -3.07 -36.88
C THR A 585 7.89 -1.62 -37.19
N GLY A 586 8.77 -0.94 -37.93
CA GLY A 586 8.70 0.49 -38.24
C GLY A 586 7.44 1.00 -38.97
N GLU A 587 6.35 0.24 -39.04
CA GLU A 587 4.98 0.62 -39.44
C GLU A 587 4.07 -0.62 -39.38
N LYS A 588 3.10 -0.68 -38.46
CA LYS A 588 1.76 -1.31 -38.61
C LYS A 588 0.92 -1.25 -37.33
N GLU A 589 -0.40 -1.15 -37.51
CA GLU A 589 -1.42 -1.15 -36.44
C GLU A 589 -1.22 -2.30 -35.45
N TYR A 590 -1.19 -1.95 -34.16
CA TYR A 590 -1.20 -2.89 -33.06
C TYR A 590 -2.54 -3.64 -33.02
N SER A 591 -2.50 -4.96 -33.20
CA SER A 591 -3.60 -5.85 -32.82
C SER A 591 -3.32 -6.36 -31.41
N PRO A 592 -4.25 -6.22 -30.44
CA PRO A 592 -4.04 -6.72 -29.10
C PRO A 592 -3.65 -8.20 -29.13
N LEU A 593 -2.61 -8.55 -28.37
CA LEU A 593 -2.21 -9.94 -28.15
C LEU A 593 -3.46 -10.78 -27.82
N LYS A 594 -3.76 -11.77 -28.68
CA LYS A 594 -4.84 -12.72 -28.43
C LYS A 594 -4.61 -13.29 -27.03
N SER A 595 -5.58 -13.08 -26.15
CA SER A 595 -5.62 -13.73 -24.85
C SER A 595 -5.30 -15.20 -25.04
N SER A 596 -4.32 -15.71 -24.31
CA SER A 596 -3.96 -17.12 -24.27
C SER A 596 -5.23 -17.97 -24.23
N GLN A 597 -5.55 -18.61 -25.36
CA GLN A 597 -6.54 -19.65 -25.39
C GLN A 597 -5.99 -20.77 -24.53
N VAL A 598 -6.64 -20.99 -23.39
CA VAL A 598 -6.55 -22.25 -22.66
C VAL A 598 -6.84 -23.34 -23.68
N LEU A 599 -5.86 -24.20 -23.90
CA LEU A 599 -5.99 -25.42 -24.69
C LEU A 599 -7.04 -26.29 -24.03
N ILE A 600 -8.30 -26.16 -24.45
CA ILE A 600 -9.31 -27.17 -24.21
C ILE A 600 -8.94 -28.33 -25.13
N GLY A 601 -8.49 -29.43 -24.52
CA GLY A 601 -8.15 -30.66 -25.21
C GLY A 601 -9.32 -31.12 -26.07
N LYS A 602 -9.08 -31.27 -27.37
CA LYS A 602 -9.97 -32.06 -28.22
C LYS A 602 -9.86 -33.51 -27.75
N GLU A 603 -10.95 -34.03 -27.21
CA GLU A 603 -11.13 -35.45 -27.03
C GLU A 603 -10.95 -36.16 -28.38
N LYS A 604 -10.18 -37.25 -28.33
CA LYS A 604 -10.03 -38.19 -29.44
C LYS A 604 -11.32 -38.99 -29.55
N GLU A 605 -12.14 -38.68 -30.55
CA GLU A 605 -13.11 -39.65 -31.06
C GLU A 605 -12.33 -40.78 -31.73
N SER A 606 -12.56 -41.99 -31.23
CA SER A 606 -12.02 -43.24 -31.76
C SER A 606 -12.77 -43.61 -33.04
N GLU A 607 -12.04 -43.66 -34.15
CA GLU A 607 -12.48 -44.32 -35.37
C GLU A 607 -12.71 -45.82 -35.11
N THR A 608 -13.94 -46.27 -35.31
CA THR A 608 -14.20 -47.64 -35.75
C THR A 608 -14.61 -47.57 -37.21
N ALA A 609 -13.74 -48.09 -38.06
CA ALA A 609 -13.96 -48.23 -39.49
C ALA A 609 -14.97 -49.34 -39.77
N THR A 610 -15.96 -49.07 -40.63
CA THR A 610 -16.39 -50.00 -41.68
C THR A 610 -17.16 -49.26 -42.77
N SER A 611 -16.66 -49.35 -44.01
CA SER A 611 -17.35 -49.46 -45.32
C SER A 611 -18.45 -48.42 -45.64
N SER A 612 -18.55 -47.77 -46.79
CA SER A 612 -18.16 -48.10 -48.18
C SER A 612 -18.84 -47.06 -49.10
N GLY A 613 -18.28 -46.80 -50.29
CA GLY A 613 -18.95 -46.20 -51.46
C GLY A 613 -18.90 -44.67 -51.48
N ASP A 614 -18.25 -44.04 -52.47
CA ASP A 614 -18.80 -43.77 -53.82
C ASP A 614 -20.00 -42.79 -53.70
N GLU A 615 -20.14 -41.65 -54.35
CA GLU A 615 -19.62 -40.99 -55.55
C GLU A 615 -20.20 -39.54 -55.47
N VAL A 616 -19.44 -38.47 -55.77
CA VAL A 616 -19.52 -37.63 -57.00
C VAL A 616 -20.51 -36.43 -56.94
N GLU A 617 -19.96 -35.27 -57.36
CA GLU A 617 -20.57 -34.07 -58.00
C GLU A 617 -21.45 -33.12 -57.16
N ASP A 618 -21.00 -31.87 -56.97
CA ASP A 618 -21.03 -30.70 -57.89
C ASP A 618 -22.36 -29.93 -57.81
N THR A 619 -22.29 -28.67 -57.41
CA THR A 619 -22.47 -27.51 -58.31
C THR A 619 -22.67 -26.23 -57.51
N ALA A 620 -21.95 -25.21 -57.96
CA ALA A 620 -22.09 -23.81 -57.57
C ALA A 620 -23.20 -23.13 -58.39
N GLU A 621 -23.75 -22.02 -57.86
CA GLU A 621 -24.05 -20.73 -58.53
C GLU A 621 -25.03 -19.91 -57.64
N ASN A 622 -24.63 -18.73 -57.13
CA ASN A 622 -24.80 -17.36 -57.72
C ASN A 622 -26.29 -16.90 -57.75
N ILE A 623 -26.74 -15.69 -57.37
CA ILE A 623 -26.19 -14.31 -57.37
C ILE A 623 -27.15 -13.36 -56.61
N GLU A 624 -26.56 -12.39 -55.88
CA GLU A 624 -26.85 -10.95 -55.64
C GLU A 624 -28.24 -10.27 -55.38
N LYS A 625 -28.08 -9.14 -54.64
CA LYS A 625 -28.85 -7.87 -54.52
C LYS A 625 -30.07 -7.87 -53.58
N GLY A 626 -30.32 -6.88 -52.73
CA GLY A 626 -29.75 -5.54 -52.51
C GLY A 626 -30.87 -4.64 -51.95
N ASP A 627 -30.48 -3.64 -51.16
CA ASP A 627 -31.18 -2.38 -50.88
C ASP A 627 -32.00 -2.17 -49.58
N GLU A 628 -31.99 -0.89 -49.22
CA GLU A 628 -32.07 -0.19 -47.94
C GLU A 628 -33.47 -0.02 -47.35
N TRP A 629 -33.55 0.39 -46.07
CA TRP A 629 -34.78 0.86 -45.42
C TRP A 629 -34.53 2.17 -44.65
N GLU A 630 -35.33 3.19 -44.95
CA GLU A 630 -35.54 4.41 -44.14
C GLU A 630 -36.96 4.44 -43.54
N GLU A 631 -37.08 5.28 -42.51
CA GLU A 631 -38.13 5.49 -41.49
C GLU A 631 -39.57 5.74 -41.97
N ILE A 632 -40.53 5.58 -41.03
CA ILE A 632 -41.68 6.49 -40.82
C ILE A 632 -42.13 6.40 -39.34
N SER A 633 -42.43 7.57 -38.76
CA SER A 633 -43.04 7.85 -37.44
C SER A 633 -44.58 7.86 -37.46
N LEU A 634 -45.25 7.88 -36.28
CA LEU A 634 -46.40 8.75 -35.96
C LEU A 634 -46.98 8.49 -34.53
N ASP A 635 -47.63 9.54 -34.01
CA ASP A 635 -47.91 9.92 -32.61
C ASP A 635 -49.24 9.44 -31.95
N GLU A 636 -49.23 9.54 -30.60
CA GLU A 636 -50.24 10.07 -29.63
C GLU A 636 -51.56 9.36 -29.17
N THR A 637 -51.66 9.27 -27.82
CA THR A 637 -52.78 9.55 -26.87
C THR A 637 -53.58 8.45 -26.11
N ASN A 638 -53.45 8.55 -24.76
CA ASN A 638 -54.43 8.50 -23.65
C ASN A 638 -54.98 7.20 -22.99
N LYS A 639 -54.81 7.20 -21.64
CA LYS A 639 -55.72 6.82 -20.52
C LYS A 639 -55.78 5.41 -19.89
N ASP A 640 -55.67 5.46 -18.55
CA ASP A 640 -56.23 4.63 -17.47
C ASP A 640 -55.45 3.43 -16.87
N LYS A 641 -55.14 3.57 -15.57
CA LYS A 641 -54.66 2.57 -14.58
C LYS A 641 -55.82 1.65 -14.11
N PRO A 642 -55.52 0.50 -13.46
CA PRO A 642 -55.68 0.43 -12.00
C PRO A 642 -54.59 -0.33 -11.22
N GLU A 643 -54.51 -0.04 -9.91
CA GLU A 643 -53.59 -0.55 -8.88
C GLU A 643 -54.05 -1.86 -8.21
N GLY A 644 -53.09 -2.61 -7.63
CA GLY A 644 -53.30 -3.72 -6.71
C GLY A 644 -52.15 -3.87 -5.70
N ASN A 645 -52.47 -3.74 -4.41
CA ASN A 645 -51.60 -3.66 -3.22
C ASN A 645 -51.02 -5.02 -2.74
N PRO A 646 -49.97 -5.03 -1.89
CA PRO A 646 -49.43 -6.21 -1.18
C PRO A 646 -50.08 -6.42 0.22
N PRO A 647 -49.89 -7.58 0.88
CA PRO A 647 -50.56 -7.87 2.16
C PRO A 647 -49.74 -7.48 3.41
N ALA A 648 -50.47 -6.96 4.41
CA ALA A 648 -50.14 -6.81 5.83
C ALA A 648 -50.02 -8.17 6.55
N GLY A 649 -49.45 -8.38 7.75
CA GLY A 649 -49.16 -7.56 8.93
C GLY A 649 -49.71 -8.28 10.19
N ARG A 650 -49.09 -8.10 11.39
CA ARG A 650 -49.70 -8.03 12.75
C ARG A 650 -48.63 -8.09 13.87
N GLU A 651 -48.43 -7.01 14.65
CA GLU A 651 -49.11 -6.55 15.90
C GLU A 651 -48.39 -7.12 17.16
N SER A 652 -48.14 -6.46 18.30
CA SER A 652 -48.69 -5.30 19.05
C SER A 652 -47.75 -5.03 20.27
N GLY A 653 -47.68 -3.92 21.01
CA GLY A 653 -48.39 -2.63 21.03
C GLY A 653 -48.02 -1.76 22.27
N ILE A 654 -48.57 -0.52 22.27
CA ILE A 654 -48.95 0.37 23.39
C ILE A 654 -47.79 1.05 24.20
N GLY A 655 -47.75 2.36 24.46
CA GLY A 655 -48.80 3.38 24.44
C GLY A 655 -48.31 4.84 24.48
N ILE A 656 -49.32 5.73 24.46
CA ILE A 656 -49.32 7.17 24.16
C ILE A 656 -49.42 7.98 25.46
N THR A 657 -48.77 9.14 25.54
CA THR A 657 -49.38 10.39 26.06
C THR A 657 -48.85 11.62 25.30
N LYS A 658 -49.78 12.51 24.94
CA LYS A 658 -49.61 13.81 24.27
C LYS A 658 -48.94 14.84 25.20
N ASP A 659 -48.31 15.86 24.63
CA ASP A 659 -48.58 17.28 24.95
C ASP A 659 -47.92 18.24 23.94
N GLU A 660 -48.33 19.50 24.03
CA GLU A 660 -48.66 20.43 22.95
C GLU A 660 -47.53 21.32 22.41
N HIS A 661 -47.85 21.91 21.25
CA HIS A 661 -47.27 23.08 20.57
C HIS A 661 -46.50 24.11 21.41
N LYS A 662 -45.39 24.59 20.85
CA LYS A 662 -45.10 26.03 20.69
C LYS A 662 -44.02 26.25 19.61
N GLU A 663 -44.43 26.93 18.55
CA GLU A 663 -43.57 27.56 17.55
C GLU A 663 -42.82 28.74 18.20
N GLY A 664 -41.54 28.89 17.87
CA GLY A 664 -40.70 30.01 18.29
C GLY A 664 -40.10 30.68 17.06
N GLU A 665 -40.59 31.88 16.78
CA GLU A 665 -40.06 32.87 15.85
C GLU A 665 -38.60 33.20 16.19
N TRP A 666 -37.76 33.38 15.16
CA TRP A 666 -36.49 34.08 15.30
C TRP A 666 -36.64 35.44 14.60
N GLU A 667 -36.79 36.48 15.43
CA GLU A 667 -36.82 37.89 15.03
C GLU A 667 -35.43 38.36 14.56
N GLU A 668 -35.47 39.19 13.52
CA GLU A 668 -34.37 40.01 13.01
C GLU A 668 -33.81 40.94 14.12
N ILE A 669 -32.49 41.05 14.21
CA ILE A 669 -31.82 42.08 15.01
C ILE A 669 -31.34 43.20 14.07
N PRO A 670 -31.70 44.48 14.32
CA PRO A 670 -31.36 45.59 13.44
C PRO A 670 -29.92 46.09 13.58
N LEU A 671 -29.44 46.69 12.49
CA LEU A 671 -28.27 47.58 12.42
C LEU A 671 -28.66 49.02 12.84
N ASP A 672 -27.61 49.80 13.15
CA ASP A 672 -27.53 51.19 13.64
C ASP A 672 -27.30 51.27 15.17
N ASP A 673 -26.24 51.91 15.68
CA ASP A 673 -25.96 53.32 15.45
C ASP A 673 -24.53 53.77 15.92
N ILE A 674 -24.06 54.93 15.41
CA ILE A 674 -22.99 55.85 15.92
C ILE A 674 -21.53 55.50 15.47
N ASN A 675 -20.71 56.33 14.79
CA ASN A 675 -20.69 57.78 14.58
C ASN A 675 -19.75 58.18 13.41
N GLU A 676 -20.03 59.32 12.79
CA GLU A 676 -19.16 60.11 11.90
C GLU A 676 -18.01 60.80 12.66
N GLU A 677 -16.83 60.93 12.03
CA GLU A 677 -16.27 62.22 11.56
C GLU A 677 -14.76 62.10 11.20
N GLU A 678 -14.44 62.66 10.02
CA GLU A 678 -13.19 63.35 9.64
C GLU A 678 -11.85 62.57 9.69
N SER A 679 -10.89 62.70 8.75
CA SER A 679 -10.71 63.56 7.59
C SER A 679 -9.51 63.05 6.77
N ARG A 680 -9.68 63.11 5.45
CA ARG A 680 -8.76 63.52 4.37
C ARG A 680 -7.25 63.21 4.38
N GLU A 681 -6.83 62.78 3.18
CA GLU A 681 -5.63 63.20 2.41
C GLU A 681 -4.25 62.78 2.95
N SER A 682 -3.23 62.49 2.15
CA SER A 682 -3.08 62.27 0.70
C SER A 682 -1.63 61.81 0.47
N ASP A 683 -1.42 61.21 -0.70
CA ASP A 683 -0.19 61.28 -1.51
C ASP A 683 1.12 60.64 -0.99
N ARG A 684 1.65 59.66 -1.75
CA ARG A 684 2.84 59.77 -2.65
C ARG A 684 4.14 59.92 -1.85
N GLU A 685 5.22 59.19 -2.11
CA GLU A 685 5.97 59.19 -3.36
C GLU A 685 7.21 58.24 -3.22
N THR A 686 7.58 57.59 -4.33
CA THR A 686 8.95 57.35 -4.87
C THR A 686 10.11 56.91 -3.97
N VAL A 687 10.74 55.74 -4.21
CA VAL A 687 11.76 55.40 -5.25
C VAL A 687 13.21 55.72 -4.83
N ALA A 688 14.02 54.66 -4.92
CA ALA A 688 15.46 54.56 -5.25
C ALA A 688 16.55 54.98 -4.25
N GLY A 689 17.61 54.16 -4.29
CA GLY A 689 18.99 54.55 -3.96
C GLY A 689 19.63 53.60 -2.94
N THR A 690 20.17 52.45 -3.36
CA THR A 690 21.61 52.23 -3.59
C THR A 690 22.52 52.71 -2.46
N GLU A 691 23.21 51.80 -1.79
CA GLU A 691 24.68 51.68 -1.90
C GLU A 691 25.24 50.52 -1.07
N GLU A 692 26.30 49.94 -1.63
CA GLU A 692 27.12 48.87 -1.08
C GLU A 692 27.93 49.34 0.13
N GLY A 693 28.20 48.42 1.06
CA GLY A 693 29.16 48.65 2.15
C GLY A 693 29.62 47.32 2.76
N LYS A 694 30.77 46.84 2.29
CA LYS A 694 31.54 45.73 2.87
C LYS A 694 32.02 46.07 4.29
N GLU A 695 32.09 45.05 5.15
CA GLU A 695 33.20 44.67 6.06
C GLU A 695 32.64 43.84 7.23
N LYS A 696 32.92 42.53 7.28
CA LYS A 696 34.08 41.87 7.92
C LYS A 696 34.03 41.80 9.47
N GLU A 697 33.87 40.55 9.89
CA GLU A 697 34.62 39.84 10.94
C GLU A 697 34.39 40.13 12.43
N ASN A 698 34.18 38.99 13.13
CA ASN A 698 34.60 38.65 14.49
C ASN A 698 33.82 39.34 15.64
N SER A 699 33.50 38.70 16.76
CA SER A 699 33.95 37.44 17.36
C SER A 699 33.03 37.12 18.56
N THR A 700 32.87 35.82 18.82
CA THR A 700 32.64 35.16 20.13
C THR A 700 32.43 36.03 21.37
N PHE A 701 31.37 35.76 22.15
CA PHE A 701 31.47 35.68 23.61
C PHE A 701 30.52 34.62 24.18
N LYS A 702 31.06 33.89 25.14
CA LYS A 702 30.44 32.86 25.97
C LYS A 702 30.29 33.42 27.39
N ASP A 703 29.44 32.75 28.16
CA ASP A 703 29.40 32.68 29.63
C ASP A 703 28.45 33.63 30.40
N ASP A 704 27.42 32.98 30.95
CA ASP A 704 27.27 32.69 32.39
C ASP A 704 26.20 33.41 33.26
N LYS A 705 25.60 32.55 34.12
CA LYS A 705 24.97 32.78 35.45
C LYS A 705 23.54 33.35 35.48
N LYS A 706 22.66 33.02 36.43
CA LYS A 706 22.53 32.01 37.52
C LYS A 706 21.15 32.26 38.18
N ILE A 707 20.49 31.19 38.64
CA ILE A 707 19.78 31.03 39.95
C ILE A 707 18.60 31.96 40.30
N SER A 708 17.43 31.35 40.58
CA SER A 708 16.85 31.27 41.95
C SER A 708 15.61 30.37 42.04
N GLU A 709 15.64 29.46 43.02
CA GLU A 709 14.53 28.62 43.53
C GLU A 709 13.57 29.40 44.44
N GLU A 710 12.32 28.95 44.52
CA GLU A 710 11.41 28.88 45.70
C GLU A 710 10.10 28.24 45.19
N GLY A 711 9.42 27.25 45.78
CA GLY A 711 9.61 26.38 46.93
C GLY A 711 8.27 25.64 47.23
N ARG A 712 8.35 24.34 47.59
CA ARG A 712 7.45 23.57 48.52
C ARG A 712 5.98 23.30 48.09
N ILE A 713 5.27 22.20 48.43
CA ILE A 713 5.47 20.98 49.24
C ILE A 713 4.23 20.06 49.07
N ASN A 714 4.45 18.74 49.18
CA ASN A 714 3.58 17.62 49.61
C ASN A 714 2.38 17.08 48.79
N GLY A 715 2.38 15.74 48.70
CA GLY A 715 1.18 14.91 48.77
C GLY A 715 1.37 13.53 48.15
N ALA A 716 1.77 12.55 48.95
CA ALA A 716 1.84 11.14 48.56
C ALA A 716 0.49 10.44 48.78
N GLU A 717 0.13 9.52 47.88
CA GLU A 717 -0.35 8.16 48.16
C GLU A 717 -0.02 7.25 46.97
#